data_AF-A0A9Q0N8B9-F1
#
_entry.id   AF-A0A9Q0N8B9-F1
#
_cell.length_a   1.000
_cell.length_b   1.000
_cell.length_c   1.000
_cell.angle_alpha   90.00
_cell.angle_beta   90.00
_cell.angle_gamma   90.00
#
_symmetry.space_group_name_H-M   'P 1'
#
loop_
_entity.id
_entity.type
_entity.pdbx_description
1 polymer ?
#
loop_
_entity_poly.entity_id
_entity_poly.type
_entity_poly.pdbx_seq_one_letter_code
_entity_poly.pdbx_strand_id
1 'polypeptide(L)'
;MPTIKRPDWIKVKAPNSYQYHETRQIIESLKLNTVCQEAACPNIGECWAKKHATVMILGSVCTRACRFCNVQTGRPDLLDPHEPQRLAQAVMKLGLEHVVITSVDRDDLDDGGAEHFANCIKEIRLASPHTTIEVLTPDFLKKDGAADIVVSAKPDVYNHNVETVPSLYKTIRPGARYYNSLSLLHNVKKLDPEIFTKSGMMVGLGESSDEIMQVMDDLREAKVDFLTIGQYLQPTKNHAAVARYVSPEEFKYFERIAKVKGFSMVSASPLTRSSYHAGDDFQKLKDNIKSKNYIANLEAKDLLKQLANKIEEYNKAYHQEDAPLISDAEYDQLFNLNLELEKKFPHLTLTNSPTRQIGSSAAEKFSKVTHINPMFSLSNAFDDEDVSEFINRIKNFLRLDNFPSIFCEPKIDGLSFSATYEDGILTKAATRGDGFIGEDITENIKTIKNFPHTIYSNDLENWNVKQGVSVLGVVNLREHANTPKFYGGNSSKQKSIVAVPAILEVRGEVYINKQDFLLLNQAQELSKKDKFANPRNAAAGSLRQLDPNVTASRPLRYFVYAVGSVSSKIADRQDALLDKLKELGFIVNNIGKLAYSEDDMKSFYEYLNLSREELPYEIDGIVYKLNDFALQQRMGFIARSPRFAIAHKFPAIIGQTKLINITLQVGRTGVLTPVAELEPLSIGGVRVSRATLHNYQEIIRKDIRINDYVFLQRAGDVIPQITAVDVTRRSSESQKIDMPKLCPSCGSQLHYNQETIIIRCDNGLNCPAQNYERICHFASKNALDIDSLGKKQIEFLLEKSLIENPVDIFYLQNNNEKSLVKLENMVGWGRKSVENLLVNIEKAKTVSLNRFIYSLGIRHIGEQTAKLLAREFQNYSNFIAAMESLLKGDQQIYQRLNDLEGIGDKILLDIIDFFDIKENLQIIQQLSKILNIQDYNQQTTKTVLTGKIVVFTGSLLTLSRAEAKSQAEKLGAKVVSSVSPTTDLVVAGSDAGSKLKKAKELGIKIIDEDKWQELVHIL
;
A
#
# COMPACT_ATOMS: atom_id res chain seq x y z
N MET A 1 -45.50 3.54 34.23
CA MET A 1 -44.27 4.35 34.32
C MET A 1 -44.65 5.82 34.15
N PRO A 2 -44.05 6.75 34.90
CA PRO A 2 -44.29 8.18 34.70
C PRO A 2 -43.95 8.57 33.26
N THR A 3 -44.85 9.30 32.61
CA THR A 3 -44.65 9.79 31.23
C THR A 3 -43.47 10.74 31.18
N ILE A 4 -42.41 10.36 30.48
CA ILE A 4 -41.21 11.19 30.28
C ILE A 4 -41.64 12.44 29.50
N LYS A 5 -41.47 13.61 30.11
CA LYS A 5 -41.85 14.90 29.50
C LYS A 5 -41.03 15.11 28.22
N ARG A 6 -41.72 15.41 27.11
CA ARG A 6 -41.08 15.65 25.80
C ARG A 6 -40.19 16.91 25.87
N PRO A 7 -38.89 16.82 25.51
CA PRO A 7 -37.98 17.95 25.45
C PRO A 7 -38.40 19.00 24.41
N ASP A 8 -37.99 20.25 24.61
CA ASP A 8 -38.35 21.36 23.72
C ASP A 8 -37.76 21.21 22.31
N TRP A 9 -36.56 20.63 22.16
CA TRP A 9 -35.90 20.43 20.87
C TRP A 9 -36.56 19.38 19.94
N ILE A 10 -37.64 18.72 20.39
CA ILE A 10 -38.43 17.77 19.59
C ILE A 10 -39.82 18.35 19.25
N LYS A 11 -40.14 19.55 19.73
CA LYS A 11 -41.42 20.18 19.43
C LYS A 11 -41.38 20.79 18.03
N VAL A 12 -42.42 20.51 17.27
CA VAL A 12 -42.62 21.01 15.89
C VAL A 12 -43.83 21.92 15.87
N LYS A 13 -43.83 22.92 14.99
CA LYS A 13 -44.96 23.83 14.82
C LYS A 13 -46.09 23.13 14.08
N ALA A 14 -47.33 23.46 14.41
CA ALA A 14 -48.48 22.96 13.67
C ALA A 14 -48.46 23.50 12.22
N PRO A 15 -48.77 22.66 11.21
CA PRO A 15 -48.84 23.09 9.83
C PRO A 15 -50.00 24.05 9.61
N ASN A 16 -49.73 25.21 8.99
CA ASN A 16 -50.77 26.18 8.60
C ASN A 16 -50.39 27.01 7.36
N SER A 17 -49.45 26.53 6.54
CA SER A 17 -49.03 27.25 5.33
C SER A 17 -49.96 26.94 4.16
N TYR A 18 -50.07 27.87 3.22
CA TYR A 18 -50.83 27.65 1.98
C TYR A 18 -50.29 26.44 1.20
N GLN A 19 -48.97 26.32 1.05
CA GLN A 19 -48.31 25.22 0.33
C GLN A 19 -48.58 23.85 0.96
N TYR A 20 -48.71 23.80 2.29
CA TYR A 20 -49.12 22.59 2.99
C TYR A 20 -50.52 22.14 2.55
N HIS A 21 -51.49 23.07 2.50
CA HIS A 21 -52.85 22.77 2.07
C HIS A 21 -52.94 22.42 0.59
N GLU A 22 -52.15 23.08 -0.27
CA GLU A 22 -52.04 22.77 -1.69
C GLU A 22 -51.53 21.34 -1.91
N THR A 23 -50.42 20.97 -1.26
CA THR A 23 -49.83 19.62 -1.33
C THR A 23 -50.84 18.58 -0.85
N ARG A 24 -51.50 18.86 0.28
CA ARG A 24 -52.57 18.02 0.84
C ARG A 24 -53.68 17.76 -0.18
N GLN A 25 -54.20 18.82 -0.78
CA GLN A 25 -55.30 18.74 -1.74
C GLN A 25 -54.92 17.92 -2.96
N ILE A 26 -53.69 18.06 -3.48
CA ILE A 26 -53.19 17.26 -4.60
C ILE A 26 -53.18 15.77 -4.24
N ILE A 27 -52.57 15.41 -3.12
CA ILE A 27 -52.48 14.02 -2.64
C ILE A 27 -53.88 13.41 -2.45
N GLU A 28 -54.77 14.12 -1.76
CA GLU A 28 -56.14 13.65 -1.51
C GLU A 28 -56.95 13.51 -2.81
N SER A 29 -56.82 14.46 -3.75
CA SER A 29 -57.52 14.41 -5.04
C SER A 29 -57.10 13.22 -5.93
N LEU A 30 -55.86 12.76 -5.77
CA LEU A 30 -55.29 11.62 -6.51
C LEU A 30 -55.47 10.30 -5.75
N LYS A 31 -56.13 10.32 -4.60
CA LYS A 31 -56.37 9.15 -3.75
C LYS A 31 -55.08 8.38 -3.45
N LEU A 32 -54.03 9.11 -3.08
CA LEU A 32 -52.73 8.55 -2.69
C LEU A 32 -52.58 8.59 -1.17
N ASN A 33 -51.98 7.54 -0.61
CA ASN A 33 -51.61 7.51 0.81
C ASN A 33 -50.20 8.10 0.98
N THR A 34 -49.93 8.65 2.17
CA THR A 34 -48.57 9.09 2.52
C THR A 34 -48.18 8.56 3.88
N VAL A 35 -46.92 8.16 4.03
CA VAL A 35 -46.39 7.78 5.35
C VAL A 35 -46.42 8.99 6.31
N CYS A 36 -46.42 10.21 5.77
CA CYS A 36 -46.55 11.44 6.54
C CYS A 36 -47.84 11.46 7.36
N GLN A 37 -48.96 11.04 6.76
CA GLN A 37 -50.27 10.97 7.42
C GLN A 37 -50.41 9.68 8.24
N GLU A 38 -50.18 8.52 7.62
CA GLU A 38 -50.45 7.22 8.23
C GLU A 38 -49.54 6.93 9.44
N ALA A 39 -48.28 7.34 9.37
CA ALA A 39 -47.34 7.18 10.49
C ALA A 39 -47.37 8.36 11.49
N ALA A 40 -48.27 9.34 11.32
CA ALA A 40 -48.35 10.56 12.14
C ALA A 40 -47.00 11.31 12.23
N CYS A 41 -46.38 11.58 11.08
CA CYS A 41 -45.03 12.13 11.02
C CYS A 41 -44.97 13.55 11.60
N PRO A 42 -44.04 13.84 12.54
CA PRO A 42 -43.89 15.19 13.10
C PRO A 42 -43.43 16.22 12.06
N ASN A 43 -42.79 15.80 10.97
CA ASN A 43 -42.18 16.69 9.99
C ASN A 43 -43.13 17.06 8.83
N ILE A 44 -44.38 16.56 8.84
CA ILE A 44 -45.33 16.74 7.74
C ILE A 44 -45.51 18.22 7.35
N GLY A 45 -45.56 19.12 8.33
CA GLY A 45 -45.76 20.54 8.08
C GLY A 45 -44.61 21.19 7.31
N GLU A 46 -43.38 20.82 7.62
CA GLU A 46 -42.23 21.34 6.90
C GLU A 46 -42.10 20.72 5.50
N CYS A 47 -42.24 19.39 5.40
CA CYS A 47 -42.06 18.68 4.14
C CYS A 47 -43.09 19.13 3.10
N TRP A 48 -44.37 19.18 3.48
CA TRP A 48 -45.45 19.57 2.58
C TRP A 48 -45.44 21.06 2.27
N ALA A 49 -44.92 21.92 3.15
CA ALA A 49 -44.69 23.32 2.80
C ALA A 49 -43.67 23.49 1.66
N LYS A 50 -42.75 22.53 1.52
CA LYS A 50 -41.76 22.43 0.41
C LYS A 50 -42.26 21.53 -0.73
N LYS A 51 -43.55 21.22 -0.78
CA LYS A 51 -44.20 20.29 -1.73
C LYS A 51 -43.68 18.85 -1.72
N HIS A 52 -42.78 18.49 -0.80
CA HIS A 52 -42.26 17.12 -0.67
C HIS A 52 -43.23 16.23 0.11
N ALA A 53 -43.83 15.25 -0.57
CA ALA A 53 -44.69 14.24 0.04
C ALA A 53 -44.14 12.84 -0.24
N THR A 54 -43.83 12.10 0.84
CA THR A 54 -43.41 10.70 0.75
C THR A 54 -44.64 9.82 0.56
N VAL A 55 -44.83 9.38 -0.69
CA VAL A 55 -46.01 8.58 -1.07
C VAL A 55 -45.84 7.15 -0.59
N MET A 56 -46.88 6.62 0.05
CA MET A 56 -46.95 5.25 0.52
C MET A 56 -47.86 4.45 -0.40
N ILE A 57 -47.25 3.61 -1.24
CA ILE A 57 -47.94 2.74 -2.19
C ILE A 57 -48.37 1.42 -1.54
N LEU A 58 -49.13 0.59 -2.26
CA LEU A 58 -49.67 -0.70 -1.81
C LEU A 58 -50.77 -0.61 -0.73
N GLY A 59 -51.35 0.58 -0.55
CA GLY A 59 -52.42 0.84 0.42
C GLY A 59 -51.93 1.40 1.76
N SER A 60 -52.81 1.39 2.77
CA SER A 60 -52.56 1.95 4.11
C SER A 60 -52.55 0.91 5.24
N VAL A 61 -52.80 -0.37 4.90
CA VAL A 61 -52.89 -1.48 5.86
C VAL A 61 -51.72 -2.44 5.64
N CYS A 62 -50.88 -2.59 6.66
CA CYS A 62 -49.71 -3.45 6.67
C CYS A 62 -50.05 -4.89 7.09
N THR A 63 -49.46 -5.89 6.45
CA THR A 63 -49.62 -7.30 6.84
C THR A 63 -48.86 -7.65 8.13
N ARG A 64 -47.87 -6.83 8.53
CA ARG A 64 -47.04 -7.09 9.71
C ARG A 64 -47.39 -6.17 10.86
N ALA A 65 -47.69 -6.79 12.00
CA ALA A 65 -47.84 -6.06 13.25
C ALA A 65 -46.47 -5.56 13.73
N CYS A 66 -46.39 -4.27 14.03
CA CYS A 66 -45.18 -3.65 14.54
C CYS A 66 -45.51 -2.74 15.72
N ARG A 67 -44.71 -2.80 16.80
CA ARG A 67 -44.90 -1.91 17.96
C ARG A 67 -44.25 -0.53 17.78
N PHE A 68 -43.68 -0.29 16.61
CA PHE A 68 -42.91 0.90 16.27
C PHE A 68 -43.72 1.95 15.49
N CYS A 69 -44.35 1.56 14.38
CA CYS A 69 -45.03 2.50 13.49
C CYS A 69 -46.52 2.59 13.77
N ASN A 70 -47.12 3.75 13.47
CA ASN A 70 -48.55 4.00 13.63
C ASN A 70 -49.42 3.51 12.46
N VAL A 71 -48.82 2.91 11.43
CA VAL A 71 -49.54 2.40 10.26
C VAL A 71 -50.48 1.27 10.69
N GLN A 72 -51.70 1.28 10.19
CA GLN A 72 -52.70 0.27 10.51
C GLN A 72 -52.19 -1.13 10.11
N THR A 73 -52.37 -2.12 10.99
CA THR A 73 -52.09 -3.52 10.68
C THR A 73 -53.39 -4.28 10.50
N GLY A 74 -53.47 -5.16 9.49
CA GLY A 74 -54.64 -5.98 9.23
C GLY A 74 -54.57 -6.71 7.90
N ARG A 75 -55.74 -7.16 7.42
CA ARG A 75 -55.88 -7.69 6.07
C ARG A 75 -55.97 -6.51 5.08
N PRO A 76 -55.04 -6.37 4.13
CA PRO A 76 -55.08 -5.28 3.15
C PRO A 76 -56.23 -5.45 2.14
N ASP A 77 -56.59 -4.33 1.51
CA ASP A 77 -57.48 -4.33 0.35
C ASP A 77 -56.77 -4.86 -0.91
N LEU A 78 -57.55 -5.09 -1.98
CA LEU A 78 -57.01 -5.46 -3.28
C LEU A 78 -56.04 -4.39 -3.80
N LEU A 79 -54.97 -4.85 -4.44
CA LEU A 79 -53.97 -3.97 -5.04
C LEU A 79 -54.61 -3.12 -6.15
N ASP A 80 -54.42 -1.81 -6.09
CA ASP A 80 -54.91 -0.89 -7.13
C ASP A 80 -53.91 -0.79 -8.29
N PRO A 81 -54.23 -1.30 -9.49
CA PRO A 81 -53.31 -1.30 -10.63
C PRO A 81 -53.07 0.09 -11.22
N HIS A 82 -53.89 1.09 -10.88
CA HIS A 82 -53.79 2.46 -11.38
C HIS A 82 -53.05 3.42 -10.43
N GLU A 83 -52.61 2.93 -9.26
CA GLU A 83 -51.81 3.72 -8.31
C GLU A 83 -50.51 4.27 -8.93
N PRO A 84 -49.74 3.52 -9.75
CA PRO A 84 -48.52 4.01 -10.38
C PRO A 84 -48.73 5.26 -11.25
N GLN A 85 -49.79 5.31 -12.05
CA GLN A 85 -50.08 6.47 -12.91
C GLN A 85 -50.51 7.69 -12.08
N ARG A 86 -51.26 7.49 -11.00
CA ARG A 86 -51.66 8.60 -10.10
C ARG A 86 -50.46 9.13 -9.31
N LEU A 87 -49.55 8.27 -8.89
CA LEU A 87 -48.27 8.68 -8.29
C LEU A 87 -47.45 9.52 -9.27
N ALA A 88 -47.28 9.07 -10.51
CA ALA A 88 -46.57 9.83 -11.54
C ALA A 88 -47.23 11.20 -11.80
N GLN A 89 -48.56 11.26 -11.82
CA GLN A 89 -49.31 12.51 -11.92
C GLN A 89 -49.07 13.43 -10.71
N ALA A 90 -48.98 12.88 -9.49
CA ALA A 90 -48.67 13.65 -8.28
C ALA A 90 -47.27 14.26 -8.34
N VAL A 91 -46.26 13.47 -8.73
CA VAL A 91 -44.87 13.92 -8.89
C VAL A 91 -44.79 15.09 -9.86
N MET A 92 -45.48 15.00 -11.00
CA MET A 92 -45.54 16.07 -11.99
C MET A 92 -46.25 17.32 -11.46
N LYS A 93 -47.42 17.18 -10.83
CA LYS A 93 -48.20 18.32 -10.29
C LYS A 93 -47.48 19.04 -9.15
N LEU A 94 -46.73 18.30 -8.33
CA LEU A 94 -45.95 18.85 -7.23
C LEU A 94 -44.61 19.44 -7.69
N GLY A 95 -44.14 19.10 -8.90
CA GLY A 95 -42.88 19.58 -9.45
C GLY A 95 -41.66 19.05 -8.68
N LEU A 96 -41.68 17.77 -8.30
CA LEU A 96 -40.63 17.20 -7.44
C LEU A 96 -39.34 16.94 -8.22
N GLU A 97 -38.22 17.49 -7.75
CA GLU A 97 -36.88 17.12 -8.21
C GLU A 97 -36.43 15.76 -7.65
N HIS A 98 -36.96 15.40 -6.47
CA HIS A 98 -36.70 14.13 -5.80
C HIS A 98 -37.99 13.58 -5.19
N VAL A 99 -38.30 12.32 -5.44
CA VAL A 99 -39.45 11.61 -4.88
C VAL A 99 -39.00 10.43 -4.05
N VAL A 100 -39.60 10.26 -2.87
CA VAL A 100 -39.44 9.07 -2.04
C VAL A 100 -40.72 8.26 -2.08
N ILE A 101 -40.60 7.01 -2.50
CA ILE A 101 -41.68 6.03 -2.58
C ILE A 101 -41.45 5.00 -1.49
N THR A 102 -42.42 4.79 -0.60
CA THR A 102 -42.38 3.75 0.42
C THR A 102 -43.61 2.88 0.31
N SER A 103 -43.68 1.75 1.01
CA SER A 103 -44.91 0.96 1.07
C SER A 103 -45.20 0.45 2.48
N VAL A 104 -46.41 -0.08 2.65
CA VAL A 104 -46.69 -1.06 3.70
C VAL A 104 -46.11 -2.42 3.33
N ASP A 105 -45.95 -3.32 4.30
CA ASP A 105 -45.63 -4.72 4.00
C ASP A 105 -46.87 -5.40 3.38
N ARG A 106 -46.67 -6.11 2.26
CA ARG A 106 -47.69 -6.88 1.53
C ARG A 106 -47.26 -8.33 1.36
N ASP A 107 -47.10 -9.02 2.47
CA ASP A 107 -46.65 -10.42 2.46
C ASP A 107 -47.65 -11.36 1.77
N ASP A 108 -48.89 -10.91 1.56
CA ASP A 108 -49.96 -11.59 0.84
C ASP A 108 -49.77 -11.65 -0.69
N LEU A 109 -48.93 -10.79 -1.27
CA LEU A 109 -48.60 -10.80 -2.70
C LEU A 109 -47.41 -11.70 -3.00
N ASP A 110 -47.40 -12.46 -4.10
CA ASP A 110 -46.35 -13.45 -4.40
C ASP A 110 -44.93 -12.88 -4.43
N ASP A 111 -44.76 -11.64 -4.88
CA ASP A 111 -43.50 -10.90 -4.97
C ASP A 111 -43.29 -9.89 -3.82
N GLY A 112 -44.24 -9.82 -2.88
CA GLY A 112 -44.24 -8.83 -1.79
C GLY A 112 -44.46 -7.38 -2.25
N GLY A 113 -44.94 -7.16 -3.48
CA GLY A 113 -45.18 -5.84 -4.08
C GLY A 113 -44.02 -5.25 -4.87
N ALA A 114 -42.98 -6.04 -5.16
CA ALA A 114 -41.79 -5.60 -5.89
C ALA A 114 -42.10 -5.09 -7.31
N GLU A 115 -42.97 -5.76 -8.05
CA GLU A 115 -43.42 -5.37 -9.39
C GLU A 115 -44.17 -4.04 -9.35
N HIS A 116 -44.92 -3.79 -8.28
CA HIS A 116 -45.62 -2.51 -8.11
C HIS A 116 -44.66 -1.34 -7.88
N PHE A 117 -43.57 -1.54 -7.13
CA PHE A 117 -42.48 -0.56 -7.04
C PHE A 117 -41.86 -0.30 -8.41
N ALA A 118 -41.56 -1.35 -9.18
CA ALA A 118 -41.00 -1.23 -10.53
C ALA A 118 -41.93 -0.45 -11.49
N ASN A 119 -43.24 -0.72 -11.43
CA ASN A 119 -44.25 -0.01 -12.21
C ASN A 119 -44.33 1.48 -11.81
N CYS A 120 -44.28 1.79 -10.51
CA CYS A 120 -44.21 3.17 -10.03
C CYS A 120 -42.98 3.91 -10.57
N ILE A 121 -41.79 3.29 -10.51
CA ILE A 121 -40.56 3.87 -11.05
C ILE A 121 -40.72 4.14 -12.54
N LYS A 122 -41.21 3.17 -13.32
CA LYS A 122 -41.42 3.30 -14.76
C LYS A 122 -42.35 4.45 -15.11
N GLU A 123 -43.52 4.54 -14.47
CA GLU A 123 -44.49 5.62 -14.73
C GLU A 123 -43.94 6.99 -14.36
N ILE A 124 -43.19 7.12 -13.25
CA ILE A 124 -42.54 8.38 -12.88
C ILE A 124 -41.49 8.77 -13.92
N ARG A 125 -40.64 7.84 -14.37
CA ARG A 125 -39.62 8.14 -15.39
C ARG A 125 -40.25 8.58 -16.72
N LEU A 126 -41.42 8.04 -17.08
CA LEU A 126 -42.17 8.48 -18.26
C LEU A 126 -42.76 9.88 -18.09
N ALA A 127 -43.32 10.17 -16.91
CA ALA A 127 -43.99 11.44 -16.64
C ALA A 127 -43.03 12.60 -16.30
N SER A 128 -41.94 12.31 -15.59
CA SER A 128 -40.95 13.28 -15.12
C SER A 128 -39.53 12.68 -15.17
N PRO A 129 -38.89 12.67 -16.36
CA PRO A 129 -37.60 12.00 -16.57
C PRO A 129 -36.44 12.51 -15.72
N HIS A 130 -36.53 13.76 -15.25
CA HIS A 130 -35.48 14.42 -14.46
C HIS A 130 -35.65 14.23 -12.95
N THR A 131 -36.81 13.74 -12.49
CA THR A 131 -37.05 13.48 -11.07
C THR A 131 -36.21 12.29 -10.64
N THR A 132 -35.43 12.47 -9.57
CA THR A 132 -34.69 11.38 -8.92
C THR A 132 -35.61 10.58 -8.00
N ILE A 133 -35.44 9.26 -7.94
CA ILE A 133 -36.37 8.33 -7.28
C ILE A 133 -35.64 7.55 -6.20
N GLU A 134 -36.05 7.74 -4.94
CA GLU A 134 -35.69 6.90 -3.80
C GLU A 134 -36.83 5.91 -3.50
N VAL A 135 -36.51 4.63 -3.37
CA VAL A 135 -37.47 3.59 -2.94
C VAL A 135 -37.11 3.09 -1.55
N LEU A 136 -38.03 3.19 -0.60
CA LEU A 136 -37.95 2.60 0.74
C LEU A 136 -38.78 1.30 0.75
N THR A 137 -38.11 0.18 0.56
CA THR A 137 -38.76 -1.13 0.38
C THR A 137 -38.89 -1.90 1.69
N PRO A 138 -39.85 -2.85 1.78
CA PRO A 138 -39.83 -3.87 2.82
C PRO A 138 -38.68 -4.87 2.59
N ASP A 139 -38.52 -5.84 3.49
CA ASP A 139 -37.53 -6.94 3.34
C ASP A 139 -38.01 -8.07 2.40
N PHE A 140 -39.22 -7.91 1.85
CA PHE A 140 -39.93 -8.87 0.99
C PHE A 140 -40.02 -10.30 1.55
N LEU A 141 -39.80 -10.52 2.85
CA LEU A 141 -39.62 -11.87 3.44
C LEU A 141 -38.60 -12.75 2.70
N LYS A 142 -37.59 -12.15 2.05
CA LYS A 142 -36.64 -12.87 1.19
C LYS A 142 -37.31 -13.67 0.05
N LYS A 143 -38.43 -13.17 -0.49
CA LYS A 143 -39.03 -13.73 -1.71
C LYS A 143 -38.04 -13.63 -2.87
N ASP A 144 -37.85 -14.73 -3.59
CA ASP A 144 -36.88 -14.84 -4.67
C ASP A 144 -37.21 -13.86 -5.79
N GLY A 145 -36.19 -13.15 -6.29
CA GLY A 145 -36.33 -12.20 -7.40
C GLY A 145 -36.96 -10.84 -7.06
N ALA A 146 -37.51 -10.65 -5.85
CA ALA A 146 -38.18 -9.40 -5.47
C ALA A 146 -37.22 -8.19 -5.51
N ALA A 147 -36.01 -8.34 -4.95
CA ALA A 147 -35.00 -7.29 -5.00
C ALA A 147 -34.53 -7.01 -6.44
N ASP A 148 -34.34 -8.06 -7.24
CA ASP A 148 -33.93 -8.00 -8.64
C ASP A 148 -34.93 -7.20 -9.49
N ILE A 149 -36.23 -7.39 -9.28
CA ILE A 149 -37.29 -6.65 -9.97
C ILE A 149 -37.17 -5.14 -9.71
N VAL A 150 -37.02 -4.75 -8.44
CA VAL A 150 -36.92 -3.33 -8.06
C VAL A 150 -35.61 -2.72 -8.57
N VAL A 151 -34.48 -3.43 -8.41
CA VAL A 151 -33.17 -2.98 -8.90
C VAL A 151 -33.16 -2.82 -10.42
N SER A 152 -33.78 -3.74 -11.15
CA SER A 152 -33.88 -3.69 -12.62
C SER A 152 -34.67 -2.48 -13.13
N ALA A 153 -35.57 -1.94 -12.31
CA ALA A 153 -36.31 -0.71 -12.62
C ALA A 153 -35.44 0.57 -12.46
N LYS A 154 -34.22 0.45 -11.93
CA LYS A 154 -33.23 1.53 -11.77
C LYS A 154 -33.70 2.72 -10.92
N PRO A 155 -34.02 2.51 -9.64
CA PRO A 155 -34.13 3.61 -8.69
C PRO A 155 -32.77 4.30 -8.52
N ASP A 156 -32.76 5.60 -8.19
CA ASP A 156 -31.53 6.35 -7.90
C ASP A 156 -30.98 6.00 -6.51
N VAL A 157 -31.88 5.74 -5.56
CA VAL A 157 -31.55 5.33 -4.19
C VAL A 157 -32.42 4.15 -3.80
N TYR A 158 -31.79 3.06 -3.37
CA TYR A 158 -32.44 1.92 -2.76
C TYR A 158 -32.32 2.00 -1.25
N ASN A 159 -33.44 2.13 -0.56
CA ASN A 159 -33.51 2.32 0.89
C ASN A 159 -34.23 1.15 1.56
N HIS A 160 -33.68 0.68 2.67
CA HIS A 160 -34.36 -0.26 3.57
C HIS A 160 -33.91 -0.01 5.01
N ASN A 161 -34.85 0.27 5.92
CA ASN A 161 -34.52 0.57 7.31
C ASN A 161 -34.42 -0.69 8.18
N VAL A 162 -33.34 -0.76 8.96
CA VAL A 162 -33.23 -1.71 10.08
C VAL A 162 -34.10 -1.27 11.27
N GLU A 163 -34.46 0.02 11.36
CA GLU A 163 -35.33 0.64 12.38
C GLU A 163 -34.81 0.62 13.84
N THR A 164 -34.14 -0.44 14.30
CA THR A 164 -33.60 -0.56 15.67
C THR A 164 -32.43 -1.54 15.73
N VAL A 165 -31.84 -1.74 16.91
CA VAL A 165 -30.77 -2.73 17.18
C VAL A 165 -31.29 -4.18 17.26
N PRO A 166 -30.46 -5.20 16.99
CA PRO A 166 -30.89 -6.60 16.92
C PRO A 166 -31.58 -7.13 18.18
N SER A 167 -31.11 -6.72 19.37
CA SER A 167 -31.66 -7.13 20.66
C SER A 167 -33.13 -6.74 20.85
N LEU A 168 -33.60 -5.69 20.17
CA LEU A 168 -34.95 -5.16 20.28
C LEU A 168 -35.90 -5.64 19.16
N TYR A 169 -35.42 -6.40 18.17
CA TYR A 169 -36.27 -6.83 17.04
C TYR A 169 -37.47 -7.65 17.48
N LYS A 170 -37.28 -8.60 18.41
CA LYS A 170 -38.37 -9.49 18.87
C LYS A 170 -39.52 -8.72 19.51
N THR A 171 -39.23 -7.61 20.19
CA THR A 171 -40.21 -6.81 20.90
C THR A 171 -40.80 -5.69 20.04
N ILE A 172 -39.98 -5.07 19.18
CA ILE A 172 -40.36 -3.91 18.38
C ILE A 172 -40.90 -4.33 17.00
N ARG A 173 -40.24 -5.28 16.33
CA ARG A 173 -40.53 -5.74 14.96
C ARG A 173 -40.65 -7.28 14.88
N PRO A 174 -41.65 -7.89 15.54
CA PRO A 174 -41.76 -9.35 15.60
C PRO A 174 -41.87 -10.03 14.23
N GLY A 175 -42.42 -9.32 13.22
CA GLY A 175 -42.54 -9.78 11.83
C GLY A 175 -41.32 -9.53 10.93
N ALA A 176 -40.24 -8.90 11.43
CA ALA A 176 -39.03 -8.65 10.67
C ALA A 176 -37.82 -9.38 11.25
N ARG A 177 -36.74 -9.50 10.47
CA ARG A 177 -35.48 -10.12 10.92
C ARG A 177 -34.30 -9.24 10.53
N TYR A 178 -33.48 -8.88 11.50
CA TYR A 178 -32.35 -7.96 11.32
C TYR A 178 -31.40 -8.39 10.20
N TYR A 179 -30.96 -9.64 10.22
CA TYR A 179 -30.05 -10.15 9.19
C TYR A 179 -30.69 -10.26 7.80
N ASN A 180 -32.02 -10.33 7.69
CA ASN A 180 -32.69 -10.27 6.39
C ASN A 180 -32.55 -8.87 5.79
N SER A 181 -32.73 -7.82 6.61
CA SER A 181 -32.51 -6.43 6.20
C SER A 181 -31.08 -6.19 5.69
N LEU A 182 -30.08 -6.71 6.41
CA LEU A 182 -28.68 -6.61 5.98
C LEU A 182 -28.40 -7.39 4.68
N SER A 183 -28.93 -8.62 4.59
CA SER A 183 -28.79 -9.45 3.38
C SER A 183 -29.40 -8.76 2.15
N LEU A 184 -30.57 -8.13 2.31
CA LEU A 184 -31.21 -7.38 1.24
C LEU A 184 -30.33 -6.23 0.75
N LEU A 185 -29.84 -5.39 1.66
CA LEU A 185 -28.99 -4.24 1.32
C LEU A 185 -27.67 -4.67 0.65
N HIS A 186 -27.05 -5.74 1.16
CA HIS A 186 -25.85 -6.32 0.55
C HIS A 186 -26.13 -6.87 -0.86
N ASN A 187 -27.24 -7.59 -1.03
CA ASN A 187 -27.64 -8.15 -2.32
C ASN A 187 -27.93 -7.06 -3.35
N VAL A 188 -28.61 -5.97 -2.97
CA VAL A 188 -28.84 -4.83 -3.85
C VAL A 188 -27.52 -4.26 -4.36
N LYS A 189 -26.53 -4.06 -3.48
CA LYS A 189 -25.21 -3.56 -3.89
C LYS A 189 -24.46 -4.53 -4.79
N LYS A 190 -24.67 -5.85 -4.62
CA LYS A 190 -24.11 -6.89 -5.49
C LYS A 190 -24.76 -6.90 -6.87
N LEU A 191 -26.07 -6.69 -6.95
CA LEU A 191 -26.83 -6.65 -8.20
C LEU A 191 -26.48 -5.41 -9.03
N ASP A 192 -26.42 -4.25 -8.38
CA ASP A 192 -25.99 -3.00 -9.02
C ASP A 192 -25.12 -2.16 -8.05
N PRO A 193 -23.79 -2.17 -8.25
CA PRO A 193 -22.87 -1.38 -7.44
C PRO A 193 -23.07 0.14 -7.55
N GLU A 194 -23.69 0.63 -8.64
CA GLU A 194 -23.87 2.06 -8.90
C GLU A 194 -25.09 2.65 -8.16
N ILE A 195 -26.08 1.82 -7.81
CA ILE A 195 -27.25 2.27 -7.05
C ILE A 195 -26.83 2.65 -5.63
N PHE A 196 -27.25 3.84 -5.17
CA PHE A 196 -26.99 4.27 -3.80
C PHE A 196 -27.84 3.49 -2.81
N THR A 197 -27.21 2.91 -1.79
CA THR A 197 -27.91 2.18 -0.73
C THR A 197 -28.06 3.04 0.51
N LYS A 198 -29.25 3.02 1.09
CA LYS A 198 -29.59 3.81 2.29
C LYS A 198 -30.25 2.93 3.34
N SER A 199 -29.96 3.22 4.60
CA SER A 199 -30.65 2.61 5.72
C SER A 199 -30.82 3.59 6.88
N GLY A 200 -31.73 3.25 7.79
CA GLY A 200 -32.08 4.07 8.93
C GLY A 200 -32.34 3.25 10.18
N MET A 201 -32.02 3.85 11.33
CA MET A 201 -32.39 3.35 12.64
C MET A 201 -32.94 4.48 13.52
N MET A 202 -33.81 4.13 14.45
CA MET A 202 -34.33 5.06 15.45
C MET A 202 -33.79 4.70 16.84
N VAL A 203 -33.36 5.73 17.56
CA VAL A 203 -32.79 5.63 18.90
C VAL A 203 -33.77 6.16 19.95
N GLY A 204 -33.58 5.76 21.20
CA GLY A 204 -34.43 6.03 22.36
C GLY A 204 -35.39 4.90 22.72
N LEU A 205 -35.19 3.69 22.19
CA LEU A 205 -36.00 2.49 22.44
C LEU A 205 -35.44 1.61 23.57
N GLY A 206 -34.22 1.88 24.02
CA GLY A 206 -33.56 1.16 25.13
C GLY A 206 -32.24 0.51 24.72
N GLU A 207 -31.77 0.79 23.52
CA GLU A 207 -30.48 0.37 23.00
C GLU A 207 -29.29 1.05 23.72
N SER A 208 -28.19 0.30 23.83
CA SER A 208 -26.89 0.82 24.27
C SER A 208 -26.11 1.49 23.14
N SER A 209 -25.14 2.33 23.49
CA SER A 209 -24.26 2.99 22.51
C SER A 209 -23.43 1.98 21.71
N ASP A 210 -22.98 0.89 22.32
CA ASP A 210 -22.19 -0.14 21.64
C ASP A 210 -23.03 -0.89 20.59
N GLU A 211 -24.31 -1.18 20.90
CA GLU A 211 -25.22 -1.78 19.91
C GLU A 211 -25.50 -0.84 18.73
N ILE A 212 -25.63 0.46 18.98
CA ILE A 212 -25.76 1.46 17.89
C ILE A 212 -24.51 1.43 17.00
N MET A 213 -23.31 1.39 17.61
CA MET A 213 -22.05 1.33 16.87
C MET A 213 -21.88 0.02 16.09
N GLN A 214 -22.33 -1.11 16.65
CA GLN A 214 -22.33 -2.39 15.96
C GLN A 214 -23.24 -2.38 14.74
N VAL A 215 -24.45 -1.81 14.85
CA VAL A 215 -25.35 -1.68 13.69
C VAL A 215 -24.71 -0.80 12.60
N MET A 216 -23.95 0.22 12.97
CA MET A 216 -23.19 1.00 11.98
C MET A 216 -22.14 0.15 11.26
N ASP A 217 -21.41 -0.72 11.97
CA ASP A 217 -20.43 -1.64 11.37
C ASP A 217 -21.10 -2.63 10.43
N ASP A 218 -22.20 -3.26 10.87
CA ASP A 218 -22.96 -4.22 10.07
C ASP A 218 -23.49 -3.59 8.76
N LEU A 219 -24.01 -2.36 8.84
CA LEU A 219 -24.48 -1.62 7.67
C LEU A 219 -23.33 -1.25 6.72
N ARG A 220 -22.13 -0.98 7.23
CA ARG A 220 -20.95 -0.74 6.39
C ARG A 220 -20.43 -2.01 5.74
N GLU A 221 -20.47 -3.14 6.43
CA GLU A 221 -20.18 -4.46 5.86
C GLU A 221 -21.14 -4.78 4.70
N ALA A 222 -22.43 -4.47 4.88
CA ALA A 222 -23.45 -4.53 3.84
C ALA A 222 -23.33 -3.45 2.74
N LYS A 223 -22.26 -2.62 2.77
CA LYS A 223 -21.95 -1.57 1.79
C LYS A 223 -23.04 -0.51 1.66
N VAL A 224 -23.68 -0.11 2.76
CA VAL A 224 -24.69 0.96 2.79
C VAL A 224 -24.03 2.34 2.69
N ASP A 225 -24.39 3.14 1.69
CA ASP A 225 -23.78 4.46 1.44
C ASP A 225 -24.25 5.55 2.40
N PHE A 226 -25.55 5.56 2.72
CA PHE A 226 -26.20 6.62 3.48
C PHE A 226 -26.90 6.07 4.73
N LEU A 227 -26.52 6.57 5.90
CA LEU A 227 -27.16 6.27 7.19
C LEU A 227 -28.03 7.43 7.70
N THR A 228 -29.24 7.11 8.16
CA THR A 228 -30.11 8.03 8.91
C THR A 228 -30.30 7.57 10.37
N ILE A 229 -30.23 8.50 11.33
CA ILE A 229 -30.42 8.21 12.76
C ILE A 229 -31.38 9.24 13.36
N GLY A 230 -32.56 8.79 13.81
CA GLY A 230 -33.61 9.65 14.34
C GLY A 230 -34.06 9.28 15.76
N GLN A 231 -34.72 10.19 16.47
CA GLN A 231 -35.35 9.86 17.75
C GLN A 231 -36.69 9.14 17.52
N TYR A 232 -36.83 7.94 18.09
CA TYR A 232 -38.12 7.26 18.17
C TYR A 232 -39.11 8.09 19.00
N LEU A 233 -40.30 8.30 18.45
CA LEU A 233 -41.40 8.98 19.12
C LEU A 233 -42.57 8.02 19.20
N GLN A 234 -43.06 7.76 20.41
CA GLN A 234 -44.20 6.89 20.64
C GLN A 234 -45.47 7.49 20.00
N PRO A 235 -46.12 6.81 19.04
CA PRO A 235 -47.32 7.33 18.40
C PRO A 235 -48.54 7.33 19.33
N THR A 236 -48.80 6.20 19.98
CA THR A 236 -49.89 6.03 20.95
C THR A 236 -49.42 5.18 22.12
N LYS A 237 -50.20 5.15 23.21
CA LYS A 237 -49.88 4.36 24.42
C LYS A 237 -49.77 2.85 24.18
N ASN A 238 -50.30 2.36 23.06
CA ASN A 238 -50.26 0.93 22.70
C ASN A 238 -48.95 0.53 22.00
N HIS A 239 -48.16 1.50 21.54
CA HIS A 239 -46.85 1.30 20.90
C HIS A 239 -45.72 1.22 21.94
N ALA A 240 -44.52 0.84 21.49
CA ALA A 240 -43.34 0.78 22.34
C ALA A 240 -43.12 2.11 23.07
N ALA A 241 -42.80 2.04 24.36
CA ALA A 241 -42.53 3.22 25.16
C ALA A 241 -41.18 3.83 24.75
N VAL A 242 -41.08 5.16 24.81
CA VAL A 242 -39.78 5.84 24.71
C VAL A 242 -38.99 5.53 25.99
N ALA A 243 -37.86 4.85 25.86
CA ALA A 243 -36.99 4.54 27.00
C ALA A 243 -36.22 5.79 27.44
N ARG A 244 -35.74 6.58 26.47
CA ARG A 244 -35.06 7.86 26.72
C ARG A 244 -35.17 8.80 25.52
N TYR A 245 -35.06 10.10 25.79
CA TYR A 245 -34.83 11.09 24.74
C TYR A 245 -33.33 11.34 24.61
N VAL A 246 -32.79 11.08 23.42
CA VAL A 246 -31.39 11.29 23.07
C VAL A 246 -31.14 12.78 22.84
N SER A 247 -30.03 13.28 23.38
CA SER A 247 -29.66 14.70 23.25
C SER A 247 -29.16 15.04 21.83
N PRO A 248 -29.32 16.30 21.36
CA PRO A 248 -28.72 16.75 20.10
C PRO A 248 -27.20 16.52 20.03
N GLU A 249 -26.49 16.63 21.16
CA GLU A 249 -25.06 16.37 21.28
C GLU A 249 -24.70 14.91 21.01
N GLU A 250 -25.51 13.97 21.52
CA GLU A 250 -25.36 12.54 21.22
C GLU A 250 -25.64 12.23 19.74
N PHE A 251 -26.62 12.89 19.10
CA PHE A 251 -26.82 12.74 17.66
C PHE A 251 -25.60 13.21 16.86
N LYS A 252 -25.00 14.35 17.22
CA LYS A 252 -23.74 14.82 16.63
C LYS A 252 -22.58 13.85 16.88
N TYR A 253 -22.58 13.15 18.01
CA TYR A 253 -21.61 12.10 18.28
C TYR A 253 -21.82 10.90 17.34
N PHE A 254 -23.05 10.39 17.22
CA PHE A 254 -23.36 9.30 16.29
C PHE A 254 -23.06 9.66 14.83
N GLU A 255 -23.34 10.90 14.43
CA GLU A 255 -23.01 11.42 13.10
C GLU A 255 -21.50 11.33 12.81
N ARG A 256 -20.67 11.76 13.77
CA ARG A 256 -19.20 11.71 13.65
C ARG A 256 -18.70 10.28 13.58
N ILE A 257 -19.20 9.39 14.43
CA ILE A 257 -18.79 7.98 14.44
C ILE A 257 -19.17 7.29 13.12
N ALA A 258 -20.39 7.50 12.62
CA ALA A 258 -20.79 6.95 11.33
C ALA A 258 -19.91 7.48 10.18
N LYS A 259 -19.60 8.78 10.14
CA LYS A 259 -18.67 9.32 9.14
C LYS A 259 -17.28 8.66 9.21
N VAL A 260 -16.75 8.43 10.42
CA VAL A 260 -15.48 7.72 10.64
C VAL A 260 -15.55 6.27 10.16
N LYS A 261 -16.68 5.58 10.36
CA LYS A 261 -16.91 4.20 9.86
C LYS A 261 -17.07 4.13 8.32
N GLY A 262 -17.06 5.28 7.64
CA GLY A 262 -16.93 5.35 6.19
C GLY A 262 -18.25 5.47 5.42
N PHE A 263 -19.36 5.84 6.07
CA PHE A 263 -20.57 6.24 5.35
C PHE A 263 -20.30 7.46 4.45
N SER A 264 -20.86 7.46 3.24
CA SER A 264 -20.70 8.54 2.26
C SER A 264 -21.57 9.74 2.60
N MET A 265 -22.70 9.51 3.28
CA MET A 265 -23.57 10.53 3.84
C MET A 265 -24.15 10.04 5.17
N VAL A 266 -24.33 10.94 6.13
CA VAL A 266 -24.99 10.64 7.41
C VAL A 266 -25.91 11.80 7.75
N SER A 267 -27.14 11.49 8.14
CA SER A 267 -28.11 12.46 8.67
C SER A 267 -28.53 11.96 10.05
N ALA A 268 -28.17 12.70 11.09
CA ALA A 268 -28.44 12.30 12.48
C ALA A 268 -28.95 13.48 13.29
N SER A 269 -30.22 13.44 13.68
CA SER A 269 -30.84 14.48 14.50
C SER A 269 -32.14 13.97 15.13
N PRO A 270 -32.67 14.63 16.17
CA PRO A 270 -33.93 14.20 16.80
C PRO A 270 -35.10 14.07 15.81
N LEU A 271 -35.18 14.97 14.84
CA LEU A 271 -36.25 15.00 13.84
C LEU A 271 -35.90 14.23 12.56
N THR A 272 -34.69 13.67 12.43
CA THR A 272 -34.33 12.89 11.25
C THR A 272 -35.29 11.72 11.07
N ARG A 273 -35.78 11.54 9.86
CA ARG A 273 -36.55 10.38 9.41
C ARG A 273 -35.97 9.95 8.06
N SER A 274 -36.17 8.70 7.69
CA SER A 274 -35.59 8.16 6.45
C SER A 274 -35.93 9.01 5.22
N SER A 275 -37.13 9.60 5.15
CA SER A 275 -37.55 10.48 4.05
C SER A 275 -37.48 11.98 4.32
N TYR A 276 -36.99 12.41 5.48
CA TYR A 276 -36.86 13.84 5.80
C TYR A 276 -35.61 14.43 5.12
N HIS A 277 -35.78 15.52 4.35
CA HIS A 277 -34.72 16.12 3.53
C HIS A 277 -34.03 15.18 2.53
N ALA A 278 -34.71 14.12 2.09
CA ALA A 278 -34.10 13.10 1.22
C ALA A 278 -33.47 13.68 -0.07
N GLY A 279 -34.13 14.65 -0.72
CA GLY A 279 -33.59 15.33 -1.90
C GLY A 279 -32.32 16.13 -1.61
N ASP A 280 -32.34 16.96 -0.56
CA ASP A 280 -31.18 17.76 -0.14
C ASP A 280 -29.99 16.85 0.24
N ASP A 281 -30.27 15.76 0.95
CA ASP A 281 -29.25 14.82 1.40
C ASP A 281 -28.69 13.98 0.25
N PHE A 282 -29.51 13.64 -0.75
CA PHE A 282 -29.06 12.98 -1.97
C PHE A 282 -28.16 13.90 -2.82
N GLN A 283 -28.50 15.18 -2.92
CA GLN A 283 -27.65 16.15 -3.61
C GLN A 283 -26.28 16.29 -2.93
N LYS A 284 -26.26 16.42 -1.59
CA LYS A 284 -25.01 16.41 -0.82
C LYS A 284 -24.20 15.13 -1.01
N LEU A 285 -24.86 13.97 -1.09
CA LEU A 285 -24.19 12.69 -1.36
C LEU A 285 -23.50 12.71 -2.74
N LYS A 286 -24.18 13.19 -3.78
CA LYS A 286 -23.59 13.35 -5.12
C LYS A 286 -22.38 14.30 -5.10
N ASP A 287 -22.47 15.39 -4.36
CA ASP A 287 -21.40 16.39 -4.25
C ASP A 287 -20.20 15.83 -3.45
N ASN A 288 -20.46 15.10 -2.37
CA ASN A 288 -19.45 14.43 -1.55
C ASN A 288 -18.67 13.34 -2.30
N ILE A 289 -19.28 12.68 -3.29
CA ILE A 289 -18.63 11.64 -4.09
C ILE A 289 -17.76 12.27 -5.19
N LYS A 290 -18.21 13.37 -5.80
CA LYS A 290 -17.38 14.14 -6.73
C LYS A 290 -16.12 14.70 -6.03
N SER A 291 -16.25 15.17 -4.79
CA SER A 291 -15.11 15.63 -3.99
C SER A 291 -14.27 14.46 -3.43
N LYS A 292 -14.87 13.34 -2.98
CA LYS A 292 -14.13 12.14 -2.55
C LYS A 292 -13.33 11.48 -3.67
N ASN A 293 -13.80 11.42 -4.92
CA ASN A 293 -13.00 10.85 -6.00
C ASN A 293 -11.81 11.76 -6.39
N TYR A 294 -11.92 13.07 -6.14
CA TYR A 294 -10.80 14.01 -6.32
C TYR A 294 -9.82 13.94 -5.13
N ILE A 295 -10.34 13.94 -3.91
CA ILE A 295 -9.56 13.85 -2.66
C ILE A 295 -8.93 12.46 -2.48
N ALA A 296 -9.63 11.36 -2.79
CA ALA A 296 -9.06 10.01 -2.72
C ALA A 296 -7.97 9.78 -3.78
N ASN A 297 -8.04 10.43 -4.95
CA ASN A 297 -6.91 10.44 -5.89
C ASN A 297 -5.74 11.27 -5.35
N LEU A 298 -6.00 12.41 -4.69
CA LEU A 298 -4.95 13.23 -4.05
C LEU A 298 -4.29 12.55 -2.85
N GLU A 299 -5.09 11.91 -1.98
CA GLU A 299 -4.65 11.15 -0.81
C GLU A 299 -3.97 9.85 -1.22
N ALA A 300 -4.48 9.12 -2.22
CA ALA A 300 -3.79 7.96 -2.77
C ALA A 300 -2.46 8.35 -3.41
N LYS A 301 -2.39 9.49 -4.11
CA LYS A 301 -1.13 10.02 -4.67
C LYS A 301 -0.13 10.42 -3.56
N ASP A 302 -0.60 11.05 -2.48
CA ASP A 302 0.25 11.44 -1.34
C ASP A 302 0.72 10.21 -0.55
N LEU A 303 -0.17 9.24 -0.34
CA LEU A 303 0.13 7.98 0.35
C LEU A 303 1.08 7.10 -0.48
N LEU A 304 0.87 6.98 -1.79
CA LEU A 304 1.82 6.32 -2.71
C LEU A 304 3.22 6.96 -2.63
N LYS A 305 3.31 8.29 -2.50
CA LYS A 305 4.60 8.98 -2.32
C LYS A 305 5.24 8.71 -0.96
N GLN A 306 4.45 8.69 0.10
CA GLN A 306 4.94 8.40 1.45
C GLN A 306 5.41 6.95 1.58
N LEU A 307 4.64 6.01 1.04
CA LEU A 307 5.02 4.60 0.97
C LEU A 307 6.29 4.42 0.12
N ALA A 308 6.40 5.13 -1.01
CA ALA A 308 7.60 5.14 -1.83
C ALA A 308 8.87 5.53 -1.07
N ASN A 309 8.83 6.66 -0.38
CA ASN A 309 9.99 7.17 0.35
C ASN A 309 10.35 6.28 1.56
N LYS A 310 9.35 5.79 2.30
CA LYS A 310 9.58 4.88 3.43
C LYS A 310 10.20 3.57 2.97
N ILE A 311 9.65 2.95 1.94
CA ILE A 311 10.19 1.69 1.39
C ILE A 311 11.62 1.89 0.87
N GLU A 312 11.96 3.04 0.29
CA GLU A 312 13.33 3.37 -0.11
C GLU A 312 14.29 3.54 1.08
N GLU A 313 13.87 4.25 2.13
CA GLU A 313 14.61 4.38 3.40
C GLU A 313 14.88 3.01 4.04
N TYR A 314 13.88 2.13 4.03
CA TYR A 314 13.98 0.81 4.62
C TYR A 314 14.84 -0.14 3.80
N ASN A 315 14.74 -0.11 2.46
CA ASN A 315 15.67 -0.83 1.59
C ASN A 315 17.12 -0.42 1.83
N LYS A 316 17.37 0.88 2.03
CA LYS A 316 18.70 1.40 2.35
C LYS A 316 19.22 0.79 3.66
N ALA A 317 18.51 0.96 4.76
CA ALA A 317 18.93 0.42 6.05
C ALA A 317 19.11 -1.11 6.05
N TYR A 318 18.25 -1.81 5.31
CA TYR A 318 18.26 -3.27 5.20
C TYR A 318 19.44 -3.80 4.35
N HIS A 319 19.75 -3.21 3.19
CA HIS A 319 20.78 -3.74 2.28
C HIS A 319 22.14 -3.02 2.33
N GLN A 320 22.21 -1.76 2.80
CA GLN A 320 23.47 -1.02 2.92
C GLN A 320 24.10 -1.17 4.30
N GLU A 321 23.28 -0.96 5.32
CA GLU A 321 23.74 -0.72 6.69
C GLU A 321 23.74 -2.00 7.53
N ASP A 322 23.22 -3.13 7.00
CA ASP A 322 22.93 -4.37 7.73
C ASP A 322 22.17 -4.10 9.05
N ALA A 323 21.34 -3.05 9.05
CA ALA A 323 20.67 -2.51 10.23
C ALA A 323 19.21 -2.16 9.88
N PRO A 324 18.38 -3.15 9.52
CA PRO A 324 17.04 -2.93 9.02
C PRO A 324 16.16 -2.12 9.99
N LEU A 325 15.46 -1.12 9.45
CA LEU A 325 14.61 -0.20 10.21
C LEU A 325 13.15 -0.67 10.31
N ILE A 326 12.61 -1.33 9.25
CA ILE A 326 11.33 -2.09 9.34
C ILE A 326 11.38 -3.56 8.88
N SER A 327 10.45 -4.40 9.34
CA SER A 327 10.49 -5.86 9.31
C SER A 327 10.08 -6.34 7.94
N ASP A 328 10.47 -7.54 7.51
CA ASP A 328 10.10 -8.05 6.19
C ASP A 328 8.57 -7.99 5.99
N ALA A 329 7.77 -8.37 6.98
CA ALA A 329 6.31 -8.32 6.80
C ALA A 329 5.72 -6.90 6.90
N GLU A 330 6.36 -5.97 7.62
CA GLU A 330 5.94 -4.56 7.58
C GLU A 330 6.36 -3.91 6.26
N TYR A 331 7.54 -4.24 5.75
CA TYR A 331 7.99 -3.86 4.42
C TYR A 331 7.01 -4.36 3.39
N ASP A 332 6.58 -5.62 3.54
CA ASP A 332 5.61 -6.24 2.66
C ASP A 332 4.20 -5.67 2.81
N GLN A 333 3.76 -5.31 4.02
CA GLN A 333 2.50 -4.60 4.23
C GLN A 333 2.52 -3.21 3.59
N LEU A 334 3.62 -2.46 3.73
CA LEU A 334 3.77 -1.17 3.07
C LEU A 334 3.88 -1.33 1.54
N PHE A 335 4.57 -2.36 1.09
CA PHE A 335 4.74 -2.68 -0.33
C PHE A 335 3.42 -3.15 -0.95
N ASN A 336 2.65 -3.99 -0.24
CA ASN A 336 1.33 -4.45 -0.63
C ASN A 336 0.32 -3.33 -0.59
N LEU A 337 0.32 -2.48 0.43
CA LEU A 337 -0.51 -1.28 0.47
C LEU A 337 -0.16 -0.36 -0.71
N ASN A 338 1.13 -0.20 -1.04
CA ASN A 338 1.56 0.53 -2.22
C ASN A 338 1.08 -0.14 -3.52
N LEU A 339 1.18 -1.46 -3.62
CA LEU A 339 0.75 -2.26 -4.77
C LEU A 339 -0.78 -2.21 -4.96
N GLU A 340 -1.56 -2.33 -3.88
CA GLU A 340 -3.02 -2.22 -3.88
C GLU A 340 -3.47 -0.83 -4.29
N LEU A 341 -2.82 0.22 -3.77
CA LEU A 341 -3.07 1.59 -4.18
C LEU A 341 -2.72 1.81 -5.66
N GLU A 342 -1.65 1.20 -6.17
CA GLU A 342 -1.33 1.23 -7.61
C GLU A 342 -2.31 0.45 -8.47
N LYS A 343 -2.78 -0.72 -8.01
CA LYS A 343 -3.83 -1.51 -8.69
C LYS A 343 -5.14 -0.72 -8.75
N LYS A 344 -5.50 -0.06 -7.64
CA LYS A 344 -6.74 0.72 -7.49
C LYS A 344 -6.68 2.07 -8.22
N PHE A 345 -5.51 2.68 -8.32
CA PHE A 345 -5.26 3.95 -9.01
C PHE A 345 -4.10 3.85 -10.01
N PRO A 346 -4.27 3.14 -11.16
CA PRO A 346 -3.17 2.85 -12.09
C PRO A 346 -2.55 4.08 -12.74
N HIS A 347 -3.29 5.17 -12.80
CA HIS A 347 -2.86 6.45 -13.36
C HIS A 347 -2.05 7.31 -12.37
N LEU A 348 -1.93 6.87 -11.10
CA LEU A 348 -1.18 7.55 -10.04
C LEU A 348 0.13 6.83 -9.67
N THR A 349 0.45 5.73 -10.35
CA THR A 349 1.68 4.96 -10.11
C THR A 349 2.93 5.82 -10.36
N LEU A 350 3.74 6.00 -9.33
CA LEU A 350 4.92 6.86 -9.37
C LEU A 350 6.05 6.27 -10.22
N THR A 351 6.84 7.14 -10.85
CA THR A 351 8.02 6.74 -11.63
C THR A 351 9.11 6.07 -10.78
N ASN A 352 9.29 6.52 -9.54
CA ASN A 352 10.20 5.92 -8.55
C ASN A 352 9.53 4.88 -7.63
N SER A 353 8.34 4.39 -7.98
CA SER A 353 7.54 3.54 -7.11
C SER A 353 8.33 2.36 -6.52
N PRO A 354 8.07 1.96 -5.26
CA PRO A 354 8.42 0.69 -4.62
C PRO A 354 8.21 -0.55 -5.44
N THR A 355 7.38 -0.53 -6.47
CA THR A 355 7.18 -1.66 -7.38
C THR A 355 8.10 -1.59 -8.61
N ARG A 356 8.95 -0.54 -8.75
CA ARG A 356 9.86 -0.24 -9.90
C ARG A 356 11.43 -0.18 -9.80
N GLN A 357 12.12 0.14 -8.69
CA GLN A 357 13.60 0.04 -8.40
C GLN A 357 14.18 -1.27 -7.71
N ILE A 358 15.41 -1.72 -7.87
CA ILE A 358 15.86 -3.00 -7.24
C ILE A 358 16.77 -2.74 -6.02
N GLY A 359 16.74 -3.57 -4.96
CA GLY A 359 17.71 -3.58 -3.85
C GLY A 359 18.06 -2.23 -3.17
N SER A 360 19.28 -2.06 -2.64
CA SER A 360 19.85 -0.75 -2.23
C SER A 360 21.35 -0.58 -2.53
N SER A 361 21.80 0.63 -2.83
CA SER A 361 23.13 0.92 -3.42
C SER A 361 24.35 0.45 -2.59
N ALA A 362 25.36 -0.18 -3.20
CA ALA A 362 26.54 -0.74 -2.52
C ALA A 362 27.25 0.22 -1.50
N ALA A 363 27.72 -0.30 -0.35
CA ALA A 363 28.43 0.50 0.66
C ALA A 363 29.86 0.87 0.21
N GLU A 364 30.40 1.96 0.76
CA GLU A 364 31.62 2.62 0.23
C GLU A 364 32.95 1.96 0.62
N LYS A 365 32.95 0.96 1.51
CA LYS A 365 34.18 0.29 1.96
C LYS A 365 34.69 -0.77 1.00
N PHE A 366 33.84 -1.27 0.09
CA PHE A 366 34.17 -2.29 -0.90
C PHE A 366 34.17 -1.69 -2.31
N SER A 367 34.97 -2.27 -3.20
CA SER A 367 34.90 -1.96 -4.63
C SER A 367 33.50 -2.28 -5.16
N LYS A 368 32.95 -1.42 -6.01
CA LYS A 368 31.60 -1.59 -6.57
C LYS A 368 31.64 -2.42 -7.84
N VAL A 369 30.67 -3.33 -7.97
CA VAL A 369 30.52 -4.24 -9.11
C VAL A 369 29.18 -4.03 -9.78
N THR A 370 29.18 -3.56 -11.02
CA THR A 370 27.96 -3.56 -11.83
C THR A 370 27.63 -4.98 -12.28
N HIS A 371 26.40 -5.43 -12.02
CA HIS A 371 25.89 -6.72 -12.49
C HIS A 371 25.61 -6.66 -13.99
N ILE A 372 26.01 -7.69 -14.74
CA ILE A 372 25.78 -7.76 -16.20
C ILE A 372 24.27 -7.80 -16.48
N ASN A 373 23.57 -8.66 -15.75
CA ASN A 373 22.11 -8.70 -15.73
C ASN A 373 21.61 -8.26 -14.34
N PRO A 374 20.56 -7.44 -14.23
CA PRO A 374 20.08 -7.03 -12.91
C PRO A 374 19.64 -8.20 -12.01
N MET A 375 19.88 -8.09 -10.70
CA MET A 375 19.45 -9.03 -9.67
C MET A 375 18.15 -8.56 -9.01
N PHE A 376 17.01 -8.92 -9.60
CA PHE A 376 15.65 -8.55 -9.15
C PHE A 376 15.26 -9.13 -7.78
N SER A 377 14.27 -8.52 -7.13
CA SER A 377 13.59 -9.07 -5.95
C SER A 377 12.39 -9.93 -6.35
N LEU A 378 11.80 -10.65 -5.40
CA LEU A 378 10.55 -11.40 -5.60
C LEU A 378 9.35 -10.58 -5.09
N SER A 379 8.18 -10.79 -5.71
CA SER A 379 6.92 -10.33 -5.13
C SER A 379 6.51 -11.28 -3.99
N ASN A 380 5.77 -10.80 -2.99
CA ASN A 380 5.38 -11.61 -1.84
C ASN A 380 3.90 -12.04 -1.88
N ALA A 381 3.60 -13.16 -1.22
CA ALA A 381 2.27 -13.69 -0.94
C ALA A 381 2.21 -14.05 0.55
N PHE A 382 1.07 -13.79 1.20
CA PHE A 382 0.86 -14.01 2.64
C PHE A 382 -0.18 -15.08 2.95
N ASP A 383 -1.02 -15.40 1.98
CA ASP A 383 -2.09 -16.39 2.09
C ASP A 383 -2.26 -17.21 0.79
N ASP A 384 -3.16 -18.20 0.86
CA ASP A 384 -3.47 -19.09 -0.27
C ASP A 384 -4.16 -18.35 -1.44
N GLU A 385 -4.84 -17.23 -1.16
CA GLU A 385 -5.58 -16.44 -2.15
C GLU A 385 -4.60 -15.66 -3.04
N ASP A 386 -3.54 -15.10 -2.46
CA ASP A 386 -2.42 -14.47 -3.19
C ASP A 386 -1.74 -15.45 -4.18
N VAL A 387 -1.52 -16.70 -3.73
CA VAL A 387 -0.91 -17.75 -4.57
C VAL A 387 -1.85 -18.13 -5.72
N SER A 388 -3.16 -18.22 -5.44
CA SER A 388 -4.18 -18.49 -6.44
C SER A 388 -4.27 -17.36 -7.48
N GLU A 389 -4.19 -16.08 -7.06
CA GLU A 389 -4.14 -14.94 -7.98
C GLU A 389 -2.88 -15.00 -8.86
N PHE A 390 -1.73 -15.36 -8.29
CA PHE A 390 -0.47 -15.52 -9.03
C PHE A 390 -0.58 -16.56 -10.15
N ILE A 391 -1.12 -17.75 -9.86
CA ILE A 391 -1.32 -18.80 -10.86
C ILE A 391 -2.30 -18.35 -11.94
N ASN A 392 -3.44 -17.79 -11.55
CA ASN A 392 -4.45 -17.30 -12.49
C ASN A 392 -3.87 -16.21 -13.41
N ARG A 393 -3.02 -15.33 -12.89
CA ARG A 393 -2.32 -14.32 -13.69
C ARG A 393 -1.37 -14.94 -14.71
N ILE A 394 -0.63 -15.98 -14.35
CA ILE A 394 0.23 -16.71 -15.31
C ILE A 394 -0.63 -17.34 -16.41
N LYS A 395 -1.69 -18.07 -16.06
CA LYS A 395 -2.58 -18.73 -17.01
C LYS A 395 -3.21 -17.73 -17.98
N ASN A 396 -3.74 -16.61 -17.45
CA ASN A 396 -4.38 -15.58 -18.26
C ASN A 396 -3.40 -14.83 -19.15
N PHE A 397 -2.18 -14.53 -18.67
CA PHE A 397 -1.19 -13.80 -19.46
C PHE A 397 -0.65 -14.64 -20.62
N LEU A 398 -0.34 -15.92 -20.36
CA LEU A 398 0.23 -16.84 -21.35
C LEU A 398 -0.82 -17.57 -22.19
N ARG A 399 -2.11 -17.44 -21.87
CA ARG A 399 -3.24 -18.19 -22.44
C ARG A 399 -3.07 -19.70 -22.32
N LEU A 400 -2.84 -20.18 -21.09
CA LEU A 400 -2.69 -21.60 -20.80
C LEU A 400 -4.02 -22.21 -20.36
N ASP A 401 -4.42 -23.30 -21.01
CA ASP A 401 -5.62 -24.06 -20.65
C ASP A 401 -5.39 -24.89 -19.37
N ASN A 402 -4.18 -25.45 -19.23
CA ASN A 402 -3.79 -26.33 -18.14
C ASN A 402 -2.96 -25.60 -17.06
N PHE A 403 -2.87 -26.20 -15.87
CA PHE A 403 -1.99 -25.71 -14.81
C PHE A 403 -0.52 -25.83 -15.24
N PRO A 404 0.27 -24.74 -15.20
CA PRO A 404 1.68 -24.80 -15.58
C PRO A 404 2.51 -25.48 -14.48
N SER A 405 3.53 -26.26 -14.83
CA SER A 405 4.44 -26.81 -13.82
C SER A 405 5.18 -25.71 -13.06
N ILE A 406 5.12 -25.74 -11.73
CA ILE A 406 5.77 -24.79 -10.82
C ILE A 406 6.86 -25.51 -10.05
N PHE A 407 8.05 -24.93 -9.96
CA PHE A 407 9.12 -25.38 -9.08
C PHE A 407 9.01 -24.64 -7.74
N CYS A 408 8.89 -25.39 -6.65
CA CYS A 408 8.76 -24.90 -5.29
C CYS A 408 10.06 -25.14 -4.53
N GLU A 409 10.64 -24.11 -3.91
CA GLU A 409 11.89 -24.22 -3.15
C GLU A 409 11.83 -23.44 -1.82
N PRO A 410 12.53 -23.87 -0.76
CA PRO A 410 12.58 -23.11 0.49
C PRO A 410 13.22 -21.73 0.26
N LYS A 411 12.60 -20.68 0.83
CA LYS A 411 13.17 -19.34 0.79
C LYS A 411 14.20 -19.20 1.92
N ILE A 412 15.47 -19.29 1.55
CA ILE A 412 16.60 -19.21 2.49
C ILE A 412 16.71 -17.80 3.05
N ASP A 413 16.82 -17.67 4.37
CA ASP A 413 17.03 -16.38 5.03
C ASP A 413 18.55 -16.09 5.15
N GLY A 414 19.09 -15.34 4.19
CA GLY A 414 20.51 -15.08 4.07
C GLY A 414 20.85 -13.80 3.29
N LEU A 415 22.02 -13.80 2.68
CA LEU A 415 22.50 -12.73 1.81
C LEU A 415 22.69 -13.24 0.37
N SER A 416 21.97 -12.63 -0.57
CA SER A 416 22.09 -12.97 -1.99
C SER A 416 23.43 -12.55 -2.60
N PHE A 417 23.98 -13.41 -3.44
CA PHE A 417 25.21 -13.17 -4.18
C PHE A 417 25.07 -13.54 -5.67
N SER A 418 25.96 -12.97 -6.48
CA SER A 418 26.26 -13.40 -7.85
C SER A 418 27.74 -13.78 -7.95
N ALA A 419 28.05 -14.84 -8.71
CA ALA A 419 29.41 -15.30 -8.98
C ALA A 419 29.57 -15.55 -10.48
N THR A 420 30.49 -14.83 -11.12
CA THR A 420 30.77 -14.91 -12.55
C THR A 420 31.98 -15.79 -12.78
N TYR A 421 31.79 -16.77 -13.66
CA TYR A 421 32.82 -17.66 -14.17
C TYR A 421 33.09 -17.33 -15.63
N GLU A 422 34.35 -17.12 -15.96
CA GLU A 422 34.81 -16.97 -17.35
C GLU A 422 35.71 -18.16 -17.68
N ASP A 423 35.37 -18.87 -18.76
CA ASP A 423 36.01 -20.14 -19.16
C ASP A 423 36.14 -21.14 -18.01
N GLY A 424 35.12 -21.16 -17.15
CA GLY A 424 35.04 -22.03 -15.98
C GLY A 424 35.85 -21.58 -14.77
N ILE A 425 36.50 -20.41 -14.78
CA ILE A 425 37.26 -19.88 -13.65
C ILE A 425 36.47 -18.76 -12.98
N LEU A 426 36.34 -18.79 -11.64
CA LEU A 426 35.71 -17.72 -10.88
C LEU A 426 36.53 -16.43 -11.02
N THR A 427 36.01 -15.47 -11.78
CA THR A 427 36.66 -14.17 -12.00
C THR A 427 36.15 -13.11 -11.05
N LYS A 428 34.88 -13.18 -10.67
CA LYS A 428 34.21 -12.11 -9.91
C LYS A 428 33.06 -12.63 -9.07
N ALA A 429 32.87 -12.09 -7.88
CA ALA A 429 31.64 -12.28 -7.12
C ALA A 429 31.19 -10.97 -6.47
N ALA A 430 29.88 -10.77 -6.40
CA ALA A 430 29.29 -9.57 -5.84
C ALA A 430 28.08 -9.85 -4.97
N THR A 431 27.86 -9.01 -3.95
CA THR A 431 26.58 -8.96 -3.25
C THR A 431 25.50 -8.40 -4.17
N ARG A 432 24.22 -8.56 -3.81
CA ARG A 432 23.13 -7.99 -4.62
C ARG A 432 23.19 -6.47 -4.76
N GLY A 433 23.47 -5.74 -3.67
CA GLY A 433 23.36 -4.28 -3.62
C GLY A 433 22.00 -3.77 -4.10
N ASP A 434 21.97 -2.80 -5.02
CA ASP A 434 20.73 -2.25 -5.63
C ASP A 434 20.23 -3.07 -6.81
N GLY A 435 20.69 -4.32 -6.92
CA GLY A 435 20.38 -5.18 -8.04
C GLY A 435 21.04 -4.76 -9.36
N PHE A 436 21.57 -3.55 -9.48
CA PHE A 436 22.40 -3.11 -10.61
C PHE A 436 23.88 -3.04 -10.22
N ILE A 437 24.18 -2.63 -8.99
CA ILE A 437 25.51 -2.43 -8.44
C ILE A 437 25.59 -3.10 -7.07
N GLY A 438 26.43 -4.12 -6.99
CA GLY A 438 26.81 -4.84 -5.77
C GLY A 438 28.18 -4.45 -5.22
N GLU A 439 28.54 -5.06 -4.09
CA GLU A 439 29.88 -4.97 -3.50
C GLU A 439 30.72 -6.15 -3.94
N ASP A 440 31.98 -5.92 -4.29
CA ASP A 440 32.93 -6.98 -4.61
C ASP A 440 33.24 -7.83 -3.37
N ILE A 441 32.90 -9.11 -3.45
CA ILE A 441 33.15 -10.11 -2.40
C ILE A 441 33.94 -11.31 -2.95
N THR A 442 34.69 -11.11 -4.05
CA THR A 442 35.39 -12.18 -4.77
C THR A 442 36.35 -12.95 -3.87
N GLU A 443 37.12 -12.27 -3.04
CA GLU A 443 38.06 -12.94 -2.13
C GLU A 443 37.35 -13.57 -0.92
N ASN A 444 36.28 -12.96 -0.42
CA ASN A 444 35.50 -13.48 0.70
C ASN A 444 34.72 -14.74 0.31
N ILE A 445 34.13 -14.79 -0.88
CA ILE A 445 33.33 -15.94 -1.31
C ILE A 445 34.22 -17.18 -1.53
N LYS A 446 35.47 -16.98 -1.97
CA LYS A 446 36.46 -18.05 -2.15
C LYS A 446 36.76 -18.78 -0.84
N THR A 447 36.58 -18.14 0.31
CA THR A 447 36.84 -18.77 1.61
C THR A 447 35.68 -19.63 2.10
N ILE A 448 34.50 -19.56 1.46
CA ILE A 448 33.36 -20.39 1.85
C ILE A 448 33.66 -21.85 1.49
N LYS A 449 33.47 -22.75 2.47
CA LYS A 449 33.75 -24.17 2.29
C LYS A 449 32.94 -24.75 1.14
N ASN A 450 33.60 -25.51 0.27
CA ASN A 450 33.02 -26.16 -0.92
C ASN A 450 32.44 -25.18 -1.97
N PHE A 451 32.88 -23.91 -1.97
CA PHE A 451 32.58 -23.01 -3.08
C PHE A 451 33.55 -23.29 -4.25
N PRO A 452 33.08 -23.67 -5.45
CA PRO A 452 33.96 -24.05 -6.55
C PRO A 452 34.68 -22.82 -7.11
N HIS A 453 36.02 -22.82 -7.11
CA HIS A 453 36.82 -21.76 -7.76
C HIS A 453 36.99 -22.01 -9.26
N THR A 454 36.87 -23.27 -9.66
CA THR A 454 36.88 -23.71 -11.05
C THR A 454 35.73 -24.69 -11.26
N ILE A 455 35.02 -24.54 -12.36
CA ILE A 455 34.00 -25.45 -12.88
C ILE A 455 34.54 -26.04 -14.18
N TYR A 456 34.55 -27.36 -14.31
CA TYR A 456 35.23 -28.03 -15.42
C TYR A 456 34.27 -28.30 -16.57
N SER A 457 34.65 -27.91 -17.80
CA SER A 457 34.27 -28.68 -18.99
C SER A 457 35.33 -29.77 -19.18
N ASN A 458 34.92 -30.96 -19.60
CA ASN A 458 35.84 -32.08 -19.80
C ASN A 458 36.63 -31.98 -21.12
N ASP A 459 37.14 -30.80 -21.48
CA ASP A 459 38.05 -30.60 -22.61
C ASP A 459 39.50 -30.44 -22.13
N LEU A 460 40.01 -31.45 -21.41
CA LEU A 460 41.41 -31.51 -20.97
C LEU A 460 42.41 -31.82 -22.11
N GLU A 461 41.96 -31.99 -23.37
CA GLU A 461 42.87 -32.26 -24.49
C GLU A 461 43.34 -30.99 -25.23
N ASN A 462 42.65 -29.85 -25.13
CA ASN A 462 43.00 -28.65 -25.91
C ASN A 462 43.68 -27.52 -25.11
N TRP A 463 43.71 -27.57 -23.78
CA TRP A 463 44.40 -26.54 -22.97
C TRP A 463 45.93 -26.71 -22.98
N ASN A 464 46.43 -27.94 -23.20
CA ASN A 464 47.86 -28.26 -23.19
C ASN A 464 48.63 -27.91 -24.48
N VAL A 465 48.02 -27.21 -25.45
CA VAL A 465 48.70 -26.79 -26.69
C VAL A 465 49.10 -25.31 -26.68
N LYS A 466 48.59 -24.50 -25.74
CA LYS A 466 48.86 -23.04 -25.71
C LYS A 466 49.82 -22.55 -24.62
N GLN A 467 50.20 -23.39 -23.65
CA GLN A 467 51.12 -23.02 -22.57
C GLN A 467 52.17 -24.11 -22.44
N GLY A 468 53.29 -23.97 -23.14
CA GLY A 468 54.39 -24.96 -23.16
C GLY A 468 55.03 -25.20 -21.79
N VAL A 469 54.34 -25.94 -20.92
CA VAL A 469 54.78 -26.30 -19.57
C VAL A 469 54.54 -27.80 -19.38
N SER A 470 55.62 -28.58 -19.45
CA SER A 470 55.63 -29.97 -19.02
C SER A 470 55.79 -30.04 -17.51
N VAL A 471 54.92 -30.73 -16.79
CA VAL A 471 55.29 -31.31 -15.49
C VAL A 471 54.73 -32.73 -15.37
N LEU A 472 55.69 -33.66 -15.31
CA LEU A 472 55.54 -35.04 -14.92
C LEU A 472 54.99 -35.19 -13.49
N GLY A 473 54.08 -36.16 -13.32
CA GLY A 473 54.12 -37.07 -12.19
C GLY A 473 53.01 -36.92 -11.17
N VAL A 474 52.06 -37.86 -11.18
CA VAL A 474 51.57 -38.51 -9.96
C VAL A 474 51.19 -39.98 -10.27
N VAL A 475 52.12 -40.87 -9.93
CA VAL A 475 52.00 -42.20 -9.29
C VAL A 475 50.75 -43.07 -9.57
N ASN A 476 51.02 -44.16 -10.29
CA ASN A 476 50.25 -45.42 -10.30
C ASN A 476 50.31 -46.13 -8.94
N LEU A 477 49.15 -46.55 -8.41
CA LEU A 477 49.05 -47.75 -7.58
C LEU A 477 47.75 -48.50 -7.94
N ARG A 478 47.93 -49.68 -8.55
CA ARG A 478 46.94 -50.76 -8.68
C ARG A 478 47.45 -51.99 -7.93
N GLU A 479 46.51 -52.90 -7.67
CA GLU A 479 46.63 -54.32 -7.23
C GLU A 479 46.46 -54.56 -5.71
N HIS A 480 45.68 -55.52 -5.17
CA HIS A 480 45.15 -56.83 -5.63
C HIS A 480 43.79 -57.18 -4.92
N ALA A 481 42.77 -57.73 -5.62
CA ALA A 481 42.26 -59.14 -5.65
C ALA A 481 41.44 -59.58 -4.40
N ASN A 482 40.25 -60.24 -4.40
CA ASN A 482 39.69 -61.34 -5.23
C ASN A 482 38.13 -61.55 -5.02
N THR A 483 37.35 -61.61 -6.12
CA THR A 483 36.18 -62.50 -6.52
C THR A 483 34.97 -62.86 -5.61
N PRO A 484 33.77 -63.30 -6.13
CA PRO A 484 33.19 -63.20 -7.49
C PRO A 484 31.66 -62.83 -7.62
N LYS A 485 31.34 -62.25 -8.80
CA LYS A 485 30.16 -62.37 -9.69
C LYS A 485 28.74 -62.67 -9.13
N PHE A 486 27.81 -61.74 -9.37
CA PHE A 486 26.47 -62.03 -9.91
C PHE A 486 26.22 -61.18 -11.17
N TYR A 487 25.62 -61.80 -12.18
CA TYR A 487 25.36 -61.27 -13.53
C TYR A 487 24.28 -60.18 -13.55
N GLY A 488 24.46 -59.16 -14.40
CA GLY A 488 23.35 -58.38 -14.96
C GLY A 488 23.69 -56.92 -15.29
N GLY A 489 23.77 -56.60 -16.59
CA GLY A 489 23.56 -55.24 -17.10
C GLY A 489 24.79 -54.46 -17.55
N ASN A 490 25.19 -54.68 -18.82
CA ASN A 490 25.93 -53.67 -19.57
C ASN A 490 25.05 -52.41 -19.72
N SER A 491 25.36 -51.36 -18.95
CA SER A 491 25.17 -49.99 -19.40
C SER A 491 26.39 -49.20 -18.94
N SER A 492 27.34 -49.02 -19.85
CA SER A 492 28.40 -48.04 -19.71
C SER A 492 27.76 -46.67 -19.45
N LYS A 493 27.77 -46.19 -18.20
CA LYS A 493 27.51 -44.79 -17.89
C LYS A 493 28.59 -43.96 -18.56
N GLN A 494 28.35 -43.54 -19.80
CA GLN A 494 29.00 -42.38 -20.39
C GLN A 494 28.76 -41.22 -19.42
N LYS A 495 29.82 -40.74 -18.75
CA LYS A 495 29.77 -39.45 -18.04
C LYS A 495 29.42 -38.41 -19.10
N SER A 496 28.22 -37.84 -19.02
CA SER A 496 27.80 -36.75 -19.90
C SER A 496 28.79 -35.60 -19.78
N ILE A 497 29.36 -35.17 -20.90
CA ILE A 497 30.19 -33.98 -21.01
C ILE A 497 29.27 -32.79 -20.71
N VAL A 498 29.45 -32.13 -19.57
CA VAL A 498 28.76 -30.86 -19.28
C VAL A 498 29.60 -29.76 -19.92
N ALA A 499 29.14 -29.22 -21.04
CA ALA A 499 29.76 -28.06 -21.65
C ALA A 499 29.56 -26.85 -20.72
N VAL A 500 30.66 -26.28 -20.23
CA VAL A 500 30.63 -25.05 -19.43
C VAL A 500 30.55 -23.87 -20.40
N PRO A 501 29.57 -22.96 -20.26
CA PRO A 501 29.53 -21.75 -21.06
C PRO A 501 30.77 -20.88 -20.81
N ALA A 502 31.26 -20.21 -21.85
CA ALA A 502 32.40 -19.29 -21.77
C ALA A 502 32.19 -18.19 -20.72
N ILE A 503 30.95 -17.74 -20.53
CA ILE A 503 30.51 -16.90 -19.41
C ILE A 503 29.33 -17.57 -18.73
N LEU A 504 29.43 -17.77 -17.41
CA LEU A 504 28.37 -18.24 -16.53
C LEU A 504 28.33 -17.42 -15.23
N GLU A 505 27.26 -16.65 -15.05
CA GLU A 505 26.92 -16.02 -13.78
C GLU A 505 25.94 -16.92 -12.99
N VAL A 506 26.36 -17.40 -11.81
CA VAL A 506 25.52 -18.18 -10.90
C VAL A 506 25.04 -17.29 -9.76
N ARG A 507 23.78 -17.47 -9.34
CA ARG A 507 23.15 -16.72 -8.26
C ARG A 507 22.73 -17.65 -7.13
N GLY A 508 22.89 -17.17 -5.91
CA GLY A 508 22.62 -17.96 -4.72
C GLY A 508 22.45 -17.12 -3.46
N GLU A 509 22.30 -17.81 -2.34
CA GLU A 509 22.18 -17.23 -1.01
C GLU A 509 23.29 -17.77 -0.10
N VAL A 510 24.01 -16.88 0.59
CA VAL A 510 24.95 -17.21 1.67
C VAL A 510 24.21 -17.16 3.00
N TYR A 511 24.41 -18.17 3.84
CA TYR A 511 23.72 -18.30 5.13
C TYR A 511 24.63 -18.93 6.21
N ILE A 512 24.18 -18.92 7.46
CA ILE A 512 24.81 -19.62 8.60
C ILE A 512 23.78 -20.58 9.20
N ASN A 513 24.21 -21.80 9.57
CA ASN A 513 23.32 -22.73 10.27
C ASN A 513 22.96 -22.21 11.68
N LYS A 514 21.78 -22.57 12.18
CA LYS A 514 21.30 -22.21 13.53
C LYS A 514 22.31 -22.54 14.62
N GLN A 515 22.86 -23.76 14.63
CA GLN A 515 23.83 -24.19 15.64
C GLN A 515 25.16 -23.42 15.53
N ASP A 516 25.64 -23.21 14.30
CA ASP A 516 26.89 -22.51 14.03
C ASP A 516 26.78 -21.01 14.44
N PHE A 517 25.60 -20.41 14.26
CA PHE A 517 25.28 -19.07 14.73
C PHE A 517 25.31 -18.95 16.27
N LEU A 518 24.74 -19.93 16.98
CA LEU A 518 24.78 -19.96 18.46
C LEU A 518 26.23 -20.00 18.97
N LEU A 519 27.06 -20.88 18.39
CA LEU A 519 28.48 -20.98 18.73
C LEU A 519 29.24 -19.68 18.40
N LEU A 520 28.93 -19.05 17.27
CA LEU A 520 29.53 -17.77 16.89
C LEU A 520 29.24 -16.67 17.91
N ASN A 521 27.99 -16.57 18.37
CA ASN A 521 27.58 -15.58 19.37
C ASN A 521 28.17 -15.87 20.76
N GLN A 522 28.33 -17.14 21.14
CA GLN A 522 29.05 -17.51 22.37
C GLN A 522 30.53 -17.07 22.29
N ALA A 523 31.19 -17.29 21.16
CA ALA A 523 32.58 -16.85 20.96
C ALA A 523 32.72 -15.31 20.99
N GLN A 524 31.75 -14.57 20.43
CA GLN A 524 31.70 -13.10 20.50
C GLN A 524 31.57 -12.62 21.95
N GLU A 525 30.70 -13.26 22.74
CA GLU A 525 30.50 -12.93 24.15
C GLU A 525 31.75 -13.17 25.00
N LEU A 526 32.39 -14.33 24.84
CA LEU A 526 33.68 -14.63 25.49
C LEU A 526 34.77 -13.62 25.11
N SER A 527 34.71 -13.09 23.89
CA SER A 527 35.64 -12.08 23.38
C SER A 527 35.20 -10.64 23.68
N LYS A 528 34.13 -10.43 24.47
CA LYS A 528 33.53 -9.11 24.79
C LYS A 528 33.19 -8.26 23.56
N LYS A 529 32.79 -8.91 22.47
CA LYS A 529 32.29 -8.27 21.24
C LYS A 529 30.77 -8.35 21.19
N ASP A 530 30.17 -7.46 20.41
CA ASP A 530 28.73 -7.46 20.21
C ASP A 530 28.26 -8.76 19.53
N LYS A 531 27.14 -9.30 20.01
CA LYS A 531 26.47 -10.46 19.43
C LYS A 531 25.76 -10.06 18.13
N PHE A 532 25.71 -10.98 17.19
CA PHE A 532 24.86 -10.84 16.01
C PHE A 532 23.39 -11.10 16.39
N ALA A 533 22.50 -10.34 15.77
CA ALA A 533 21.07 -10.34 16.08
C ALA A 533 20.35 -11.63 15.65
N ASN A 534 20.74 -12.18 14.49
CA ASN A 534 20.15 -13.38 13.88
C ASN A 534 21.15 -14.00 12.87
N PRO A 535 20.88 -15.21 12.35
CA PRO A 535 21.74 -15.87 11.37
C PRO A 535 21.97 -15.10 10.07
N ARG A 536 20.98 -14.34 9.58
CA ARG A 536 21.08 -13.54 8.34
C ARG A 536 22.10 -12.41 8.48
N ASN A 537 21.98 -11.59 9.52
CA ASN A 537 22.90 -10.51 9.86
C ASN A 537 24.30 -11.04 10.20
N ALA A 538 24.36 -12.20 10.85
CA ALA A 538 25.63 -12.88 11.05
C ALA A 538 26.26 -13.31 9.72
N ALA A 539 25.48 -13.81 8.76
CA ALA A 539 25.97 -14.19 7.43
C ALA A 539 26.45 -12.96 6.65
N ALA A 540 25.65 -11.90 6.58
CA ALA A 540 25.98 -10.66 5.89
C ALA A 540 27.25 -10.02 6.48
N GLY A 541 27.28 -9.81 7.80
CA GLY A 541 28.43 -9.26 8.50
C GLY A 541 29.68 -10.15 8.38
N SER A 542 29.52 -11.47 8.33
CA SER A 542 30.65 -12.40 8.16
C SER A 542 31.21 -12.41 6.74
N LEU A 543 30.36 -12.20 5.72
CA LEU A 543 30.78 -12.16 4.32
C LEU A 543 31.41 -10.81 3.96
N ARG A 544 30.88 -9.71 4.49
CA ARG A 544 31.33 -8.33 4.23
C ARG A 544 32.51 -7.92 5.11
N GLN A 545 33.60 -8.69 5.09
CA GLN A 545 34.83 -8.39 5.83
C GLN A 545 35.95 -7.90 4.91
N LEU A 546 36.62 -6.81 5.28
CA LEU A 546 37.75 -6.28 4.50
C LEU A 546 38.93 -7.26 4.42
N ASP A 547 39.11 -8.05 5.48
CA ASP A 547 40.09 -9.14 5.53
C ASP A 547 39.36 -10.49 5.29
N PRO A 548 39.58 -11.15 4.14
CA PRO A 548 38.98 -12.44 3.82
C PRO A 548 39.30 -13.54 4.84
N ASN A 549 40.42 -13.45 5.58
CA ASN A 549 40.74 -14.42 6.62
C ASN A 549 39.72 -14.40 7.76
N VAL A 550 39.11 -13.24 8.02
CA VAL A 550 38.01 -13.14 8.99
C VAL A 550 36.78 -13.86 8.46
N THR A 551 36.48 -13.79 7.16
CA THR A 551 35.40 -14.58 6.54
C THR A 551 35.71 -16.07 6.58
N ALA A 552 36.95 -16.47 6.32
CA ALA A 552 37.39 -17.86 6.36
C ALA A 552 37.20 -18.52 7.73
N SER A 553 37.29 -17.75 8.81
CA SER A 553 37.06 -18.25 10.18
C SER A 553 35.58 -18.37 10.54
N ARG A 554 34.65 -17.96 9.65
CA ARG A 554 33.20 -17.95 9.91
C ARG A 554 32.57 -19.18 9.26
N PRO A 555 31.57 -19.80 9.91
CA PRO A 555 30.92 -21.01 9.41
C PRO A 555 29.87 -20.71 8.31
N LEU A 556 30.29 -19.97 7.27
CA LEU A 556 29.43 -19.63 6.14
C LEU A 556 29.15 -20.85 5.26
N ARG A 557 27.93 -20.90 4.72
CA ARG A 557 27.47 -21.89 3.74
C ARG A 557 26.70 -21.17 2.63
N TYR A 558 26.41 -21.88 1.55
CA TYR A 558 25.67 -21.31 0.44
C TYR A 558 24.77 -22.34 -0.26
N PHE A 559 23.74 -21.84 -0.93
CA PHE A 559 22.97 -22.57 -1.93
C PHE A 559 22.88 -21.73 -3.21
N VAL A 560 22.95 -22.37 -4.38
CA VAL A 560 22.65 -21.71 -5.67
C VAL A 560 21.23 -22.05 -6.12
N TYR A 561 20.56 -21.08 -6.75
CA TYR A 561 19.15 -21.22 -7.14
C TYR A 561 18.81 -20.68 -8.53
N ALA A 562 19.72 -19.95 -9.20
CA ALA A 562 19.47 -19.38 -10.52
C ALA A 562 20.78 -19.04 -11.25
N VAL A 563 20.64 -18.62 -12.52
CA VAL A 563 21.73 -18.06 -13.34
C VAL A 563 21.39 -16.67 -13.83
N GLY A 564 22.41 -15.84 -14.02
CA GLY A 564 22.32 -14.49 -14.59
C GLY A 564 22.74 -14.46 -16.06
N SER A 565 23.84 -13.78 -16.38
CA SER A 565 24.43 -13.82 -17.73
C SER A 565 24.98 -15.21 -18.07
N VAL A 566 24.59 -15.74 -19.22
CA VAL A 566 25.10 -17.03 -19.72
C VAL A 566 25.33 -16.95 -21.23
N SER A 567 26.53 -17.31 -21.65
CA SER A 567 26.94 -17.28 -23.08
C SER A 567 26.30 -18.38 -23.94
N SER A 568 25.89 -19.50 -23.33
CA SER A 568 25.18 -20.60 -24.00
C SER A 568 24.14 -21.21 -23.07
N LYS A 569 22.98 -21.57 -23.60
CA LYS A 569 21.86 -22.12 -22.81
C LYS A 569 22.30 -23.38 -22.03
N ILE A 570 22.12 -23.38 -20.70
CA ILE A 570 22.48 -24.51 -19.81
C ILE A 570 21.32 -25.49 -19.66
N ALA A 571 20.10 -24.99 -19.56
CA ALA A 571 18.89 -25.78 -19.35
C ALA A 571 17.66 -25.05 -19.91
N ASP A 572 16.57 -25.80 -20.12
CA ASP A 572 15.27 -25.27 -20.57
C ASP A 572 14.30 -25.05 -19.40
N ARG A 573 14.59 -25.64 -18.24
CA ARG A 573 13.73 -25.65 -17.06
C ARG A 573 14.49 -25.41 -15.77
N GLN A 574 13.81 -24.90 -14.75
CA GLN A 574 14.37 -24.59 -13.44
C GLN A 574 14.89 -25.83 -12.71
N ASP A 575 14.14 -26.94 -12.70
CA ASP A 575 14.58 -28.20 -12.10
C ASP A 575 15.86 -28.73 -12.77
N ALA A 576 15.87 -28.78 -14.11
CA ALA A 576 17.02 -29.22 -14.89
C ALA A 576 18.25 -28.29 -14.70
N LEU A 577 18.04 -26.99 -14.50
CA LEU A 577 19.11 -26.05 -14.18
C LEU A 577 19.79 -26.41 -12.85
N LEU A 578 19.02 -26.69 -11.80
CA LEU A 578 19.58 -27.04 -10.50
C LEU A 578 20.38 -28.35 -10.54
N ASP A 579 19.89 -29.34 -11.29
CA ASP A 579 20.64 -30.58 -11.54
C ASP A 579 21.96 -30.29 -12.27
N LYS A 580 21.96 -29.42 -13.29
CA LYS A 580 23.18 -29.01 -14.00
C LYS A 580 24.16 -28.25 -13.12
N LEU A 581 23.68 -27.32 -12.29
CA LEU A 581 24.54 -26.61 -11.33
C LEU A 581 25.16 -27.57 -10.31
N LYS A 582 24.41 -28.59 -9.87
CA LYS A 582 24.92 -29.65 -9.01
C LYS A 582 26.00 -30.49 -9.70
N GLU A 583 25.81 -30.84 -10.97
CA GLU A 583 26.82 -31.52 -11.79
C GLU A 583 28.10 -30.68 -11.96
N LEU A 584 27.97 -29.35 -12.02
CA LEU A 584 29.09 -28.40 -12.08
C LEU A 584 29.80 -28.19 -10.72
N GLY A 585 29.35 -28.85 -9.65
CA GLY A 585 29.98 -28.82 -8.34
C GLY A 585 29.42 -27.78 -7.37
N PHE A 586 28.33 -27.09 -7.72
CA PHE A 586 27.65 -26.19 -6.79
C PHE A 586 26.74 -26.95 -5.81
N ILE A 587 26.52 -26.35 -4.65
CA ILE A 587 25.56 -26.86 -3.67
C ILE A 587 24.18 -26.28 -3.98
N VAL A 588 23.21 -27.16 -4.24
CA VAL A 588 21.78 -26.81 -4.43
C VAL A 588 20.94 -27.35 -3.29
N ASN A 589 19.80 -26.72 -3.03
CA ASN A 589 18.87 -27.18 -2.01
C ASN A 589 18.10 -28.42 -2.52
N ASN A 590 18.19 -29.55 -1.82
CA ASN A 590 17.57 -30.81 -2.26
C ASN A 590 16.10 -30.98 -1.79
N ILE A 591 15.53 -30.00 -1.08
CA ILE A 591 14.14 -30.07 -0.59
C ILE A 591 13.14 -29.62 -1.67
N GLY A 592 13.59 -28.81 -2.63
CA GLY A 592 12.73 -28.28 -3.68
C GLY A 592 12.03 -29.37 -4.51
N LYS A 593 10.80 -29.10 -4.94
CA LYS A 593 9.93 -30.06 -5.65
C LYS A 593 9.13 -29.39 -6.76
N LEU A 594 8.75 -30.18 -7.76
CA LEU A 594 7.77 -29.76 -8.77
C LEU A 594 6.35 -29.93 -8.24
N ALA A 595 5.52 -28.94 -8.51
CA ALA A 595 4.08 -28.94 -8.31
C ALA A 595 3.37 -28.87 -9.66
N TYR A 596 2.32 -29.69 -9.80
CA TYR A 596 1.46 -29.75 -10.99
C TYR A 596 0.03 -29.29 -10.70
N SER A 597 -0.23 -28.85 -9.47
CA SER A 597 -1.50 -28.32 -8.99
C SER A 597 -1.28 -27.35 -7.82
N GLU A 598 -2.30 -26.55 -7.49
CA GLU A 598 -2.28 -25.70 -6.27
C GLU A 598 -2.25 -26.55 -4.99
N ASP A 599 -2.88 -27.73 -4.99
CA ASP A 599 -2.84 -28.67 -3.86
C ASP A 599 -1.43 -29.21 -3.59
N ASP A 600 -0.62 -29.46 -4.63
CA ASP A 600 0.79 -29.83 -4.47
C ASP A 600 1.59 -28.69 -3.82
N MET A 601 1.32 -27.44 -4.22
CA MET A 601 1.97 -26.26 -3.65
C MET A 601 1.59 -26.08 -2.17
N LYS A 602 0.30 -26.22 -1.86
CA LYS A 602 -0.21 -26.16 -0.49
C LYS A 602 0.37 -27.25 0.40
N SER A 603 0.43 -28.48 -0.10
CA SER A 603 1.03 -29.61 0.61
C SER A 603 2.51 -29.37 0.91
N PHE A 604 3.25 -28.76 -0.02
CA PHE A 604 4.65 -28.38 0.18
C PHE A 604 4.80 -27.25 1.22
N TYR A 605 3.87 -26.27 1.21
CA TYR A 605 3.79 -25.22 2.22
C TYR A 605 3.58 -25.75 3.62
N GLU A 606 2.59 -26.60 3.82
CA GLU A 606 2.28 -27.21 5.11
C GLU A 606 3.45 -28.07 5.62
N TYR A 607 4.05 -28.87 4.74
CA TYR A 607 5.22 -29.68 5.07
C TYR A 607 6.40 -28.83 5.58
N LEU A 608 6.75 -27.75 4.87
CA LEU A 608 7.85 -26.88 5.27
C LEU A 608 7.52 -26.04 6.50
N ASN A 609 6.27 -25.59 6.66
CA ASN A 609 5.86 -24.83 7.85
C ASN A 609 6.01 -25.68 9.12
N LEU A 610 5.63 -26.97 9.06
CA LEU A 610 5.75 -27.91 10.18
C LEU A 610 7.20 -28.31 10.46
N SER A 611 8.02 -28.53 9.41
CA SER A 611 9.41 -28.97 9.55
C SER A 611 10.43 -27.83 9.69
N ARG A 612 9.98 -26.57 9.66
CA ARG A 612 10.83 -25.36 9.69
C ARG A 612 11.83 -25.34 10.83
N GLU A 613 11.41 -25.75 12.03
CA GLU A 613 12.27 -25.74 13.21
C GLU A 613 13.40 -26.77 13.12
N GLU A 614 13.15 -27.91 12.48
CA GLU A 614 14.08 -29.03 12.34
C GLU A 614 15.20 -28.75 11.31
N LEU A 615 14.98 -27.81 10.39
CA LEU A 615 15.99 -27.43 9.41
C LEU A 615 17.22 -26.82 10.08
N PRO A 616 18.45 -27.17 9.65
CA PRO A 616 19.68 -26.66 10.25
C PRO A 616 19.91 -25.17 9.94
N TYR A 617 19.11 -24.57 9.05
CA TYR A 617 19.17 -23.17 8.63
C TYR A 617 17.78 -22.53 8.74
N GLU A 618 17.75 -21.19 8.72
CA GLU A 618 16.51 -20.43 8.75
C GLU A 618 15.93 -20.27 7.35
N ILE A 619 14.61 -20.41 7.29
CA ILE A 619 13.78 -20.11 6.12
C ILE A 619 12.66 -19.18 6.57
N ASP A 620 12.25 -18.28 5.68
CA ASP A 620 11.20 -17.29 5.93
C ASP A 620 9.97 -17.47 5.04
N GLY A 621 9.97 -18.50 4.18
CA GLY A 621 8.86 -18.86 3.31
C GLY A 621 9.25 -19.88 2.24
N ILE A 622 8.51 -19.84 1.13
CA ILE A 622 8.71 -20.67 -0.06
C ILE A 622 8.78 -19.78 -1.28
N VAL A 623 9.64 -20.10 -2.23
CA VAL A 623 9.66 -19.47 -3.55
C VAL A 623 9.01 -20.41 -4.56
N TYR A 624 8.01 -19.90 -5.27
CA TYR A 624 7.36 -20.56 -6.40
C TYR A 624 7.87 -19.95 -7.69
N LYS A 625 8.38 -20.77 -8.62
CA LYS A 625 8.88 -20.34 -9.94
C LYS A 625 8.17 -21.14 -11.04
N LEU A 626 7.72 -20.47 -12.09
CA LEU A 626 7.29 -21.15 -13.30
C LEU A 626 8.45 -21.99 -13.84
N ASN A 627 8.27 -23.30 -14.00
CA ASN A 627 9.42 -24.18 -14.22
C ASN A 627 10.05 -24.03 -15.62
N ASP A 628 9.27 -23.65 -16.64
CA ASP A 628 9.71 -23.54 -18.04
C ASP A 628 10.31 -22.15 -18.36
N PHE A 629 11.56 -22.08 -18.80
CA PHE A 629 12.25 -20.82 -19.09
C PHE A 629 11.73 -20.08 -20.35
N ALA A 630 11.19 -20.79 -21.33
CA ALA A 630 10.57 -20.13 -22.49
C ALA A 630 9.30 -19.38 -22.04
N LEU A 631 8.53 -19.98 -21.13
CA LEU A 631 7.38 -19.30 -20.53
C LEU A 631 7.82 -18.16 -19.58
N GLN A 632 8.91 -18.31 -18.83
CA GLN A 632 9.47 -17.21 -18.03
C GLN A 632 9.87 -16.01 -18.91
N GLN A 633 10.51 -16.25 -20.06
CA GLN A 633 10.91 -15.18 -20.99
C GLN A 633 9.69 -14.41 -21.53
N ARG A 634 8.61 -15.13 -21.90
CA ARG A 634 7.34 -14.53 -22.34
C ARG A 634 6.68 -13.71 -21.24
N MET A 635 6.62 -14.25 -20.02
CA MET A 635 6.11 -13.52 -18.85
C MET A 635 6.92 -12.25 -18.59
N GLY A 636 8.23 -12.33 -18.70
CA GLY A 636 9.15 -11.23 -18.44
C GLY A 636 9.09 -10.73 -17.00
N PHE A 637 9.49 -9.46 -16.84
CA PHE A 637 9.66 -8.81 -15.54
C PHE A 637 8.67 -7.63 -15.41
N ILE A 638 8.27 -7.33 -14.19
CA ILE A 638 7.82 -6.00 -13.77
C ILE A 638 9.09 -5.24 -13.37
N ALA A 639 9.03 -3.92 -13.25
CA ALA A 639 10.21 -3.09 -13.05
C ALA A 639 11.15 -3.50 -11.87
N ARG A 640 10.71 -4.28 -10.85
CA ARG A 640 11.57 -4.88 -9.80
C ARG A 640 11.56 -6.39 -9.64
N SER A 641 10.62 -7.11 -10.24
CA SER A 641 10.39 -8.53 -9.92
C SER A 641 9.96 -9.36 -11.13
N PRO A 642 10.33 -10.65 -11.18
CA PRO A 642 9.87 -11.54 -12.24
C PRO A 642 8.36 -11.79 -12.11
N ARG A 643 7.61 -11.72 -13.21
CA ARG A 643 6.17 -12.07 -13.19
C ARG A 643 5.93 -13.57 -13.00
N PHE A 644 6.97 -14.36 -13.24
CA PHE A 644 6.97 -15.81 -13.23
C PHE A 644 7.40 -16.43 -11.89
N ALA A 645 7.69 -15.62 -10.87
CA ALA A 645 8.01 -16.13 -9.54
C ALA A 645 7.43 -15.27 -8.41
N ILE A 646 7.11 -15.90 -7.28
CA ILE A 646 6.55 -15.28 -6.08
C ILE A 646 7.10 -15.96 -4.82
N ALA A 647 7.21 -15.22 -3.72
CA ALA A 647 7.63 -15.71 -2.42
C ALA A 647 6.44 -15.78 -1.45
N HIS A 648 6.01 -16.97 -1.06
CA HIS A 648 4.96 -17.19 -0.07
C HIS A 648 5.57 -17.24 1.35
N LYS A 649 5.35 -16.19 2.15
CA LYS A 649 5.95 -15.99 3.48
C LYS A 649 5.21 -16.75 4.57
N PHE A 650 5.93 -17.22 5.60
CA PHE A 650 5.31 -17.82 6.78
C PHE A 650 4.73 -16.75 7.74
N PRO A 651 3.77 -17.09 8.61
CA PRO A 651 3.21 -16.17 9.61
C PRO A 651 4.26 -15.62 10.59
N ALA A 652 4.07 -14.37 11.04
CA ALA A 652 4.98 -13.67 11.97
C ALA A 652 4.91 -14.20 13.42
N ILE A 653 6.01 -14.08 14.16
CA ILE A 653 6.13 -14.51 15.56
C ILE A 653 5.62 -13.38 16.49
N ILE A 654 4.72 -13.72 17.43
CA ILE A 654 4.13 -12.78 18.39
C ILE A 654 4.78 -12.99 19.77
N GLY A 655 5.15 -11.91 20.45
CA GLY A 655 5.58 -11.90 21.85
C GLY A 655 4.79 -10.92 22.70
N GLN A 656 4.93 -10.97 24.02
CA GLN A 656 4.18 -10.12 24.95
C GLN A 656 5.11 -9.54 26.02
N THR A 657 5.12 -8.22 26.21
CA THR A 657 5.96 -7.56 27.23
C THR A 657 5.23 -6.39 27.89
N LYS A 658 5.82 -5.82 28.95
CA LYS A 658 5.28 -4.66 29.66
C LYS A 658 5.73 -3.35 29.02
N LEU A 659 4.81 -2.40 28.87
CA LEU A 659 5.08 -1.03 28.46
C LEU A 659 5.53 -0.20 29.67
N ILE A 660 6.80 0.21 29.71
CA ILE A 660 7.40 0.98 30.80
C ILE A 660 7.06 2.46 30.68
N ASN A 661 7.18 3.03 29.48
CA ASN A 661 7.00 4.45 29.25
C ASN A 661 6.72 4.75 27.77
N ILE A 662 6.31 5.98 27.44
CA ILE A 662 6.20 6.46 26.07
C ILE A 662 6.95 7.80 25.95
N THR A 663 7.96 7.85 25.09
CA THR A 663 8.73 9.06 24.80
C THR A 663 8.30 9.69 23.47
N LEU A 664 8.38 11.02 23.39
CA LEU A 664 7.99 11.79 22.21
C LEU A 664 9.20 12.34 21.48
N GLN A 665 9.29 12.01 20.19
CA GLN A 665 10.33 12.52 19.30
C GLN A 665 9.74 13.59 18.38
N VAL A 666 10.45 14.71 18.23
CA VAL A 666 10.08 15.80 17.31
C VAL A 666 10.94 15.67 16.05
N GLY A 667 10.32 15.33 14.93
CA GLY A 667 11.02 15.18 13.65
C GLY A 667 11.34 16.51 12.96
N ARG A 668 12.07 16.44 11.84
CA ARG A 668 12.54 17.60 11.05
C ARG A 668 11.46 18.62 10.68
N THR A 669 10.27 18.15 10.34
CA THR A 669 9.12 18.99 9.97
C THR A 669 8.21 19.25 11.18
N GLY A 670 8.73 19.14 12.40
CA GLY A 670 8.02 19.34 13.64
C GLY A 670 7.06 18.22 14.05
N VAL A 671 6.95 17.11 13.32
CA VAL A 671 6.00 16.03 13.61
C VAL A 671 6.37 15.31 14.92
N LEU A 672 5.39 15.11 15.80
CA LEU A 672 5.57 14.36 17.05
C LEU A 672 5.29 12.87 16.84
N THR A 673 6.29 12.04 17.08
CA THR A 673 6.19 10.58 16.98
C THR A 673 6.33 9.95 18.37
N PRO A 674 5.30 9.24 18.87
CA PRO A 674 5.40 8.50 20.12
C PRO A 674 6.14 7.17 19.94
N VAL A 675 7.04 6.88 20.88
CA VAL A 675 7.85 5.65 20.92
C VAL A 675 7.62 4.98 22.27
N ALA A 676 7.17 3.72 22.24
CA ALA A 676 7.03 2.88 23.41
C ALA A 676 8.40 2.41 23.91
N GLU A 677 8.60 2.49 25.22
CA GLU A 677 9.74 1.93 25.94
C GLU A 677 9.24 0.71 26.71
N LEU A 678 9.87 -0.43 26.48
CA LEU A 678 9.36 -1.74 26.83
C LEU A 678 10.30 -2.44 27.79
N GLU A 679 9.74 -3.28 28.66
CA GLU A 679 10.54 -4.27 29.38
C GLU A 679 11.22 -5.19 28.36
N PRO A 680 12.56 -5.36 28.42
CA PRO A 680 13.27 -6.03 27.36
C PRO A 680 12.81 -7.48 27.15
N LEU A 681 12.31 -7.78 25.95
CA LEU A 681 11.83 -9.12 25.58
C LEU A 681 12.59 -9.65 24.36
N SER A 682 12.95 -10.93 24.38
CA SER A 682 13.49 -11.62 23.21
C SER A 682 12.35 -12.18 22.36
N ILE A 683 12.15 -11.64 21.15
CA ILE A 683 11.21 -12.18 20.16
C ILE A 683 12.02 -12.50 18.90
N GLY A 684 11.95 -13.72 18.36
CA GLY A 684 12.66 -14.10 17.12
C GLY A 684 14.19 -13.93 17.19
N GLY A 685 14.81 -14.11 18.35
CA GLY A 685 16.27 -14.01 18.54
C GLY A 685 16.83 -12.61 18.86
N VAL A 686 16.03 -11.54 18.80
CA VAL A 686 16.48 -10.16 19.09
C VAL A 686 15.83 -9.62 20.36
N ARG A 687 16.64 -8.90 21.15
CA ARG A 687 16.20 -8.20 22.36
C ARG A 687 15.52 -6.88 21.99
N VAL A 688 14.23 -6.78 22.31
CA VAL A 688 13.36 -5.64 22.01
C VAL A 688 13.13 -4.85 23.28
N SER A 689 13.51 -3.57 23.29
CA SER A 689 13.23 -2.64 24.40
C SER A 689 12.50 -1.37 23.97
N ARG A 690 12.26 -1.18 22.67
CA ARG A 690 11.49 -0.07 22.13
C ARG A 690 10.60 -0.53 20.98
N ALA A 691 9.44 0.11 20.85
CA ALA A 691 8.49 -0.14 19.77
C ALA A 691 7.90 1.18 19.28
N THR A 692 7.54 1.28 18.01
CA THR A 692 6.82 2.45 17.51
C THR A 692 5.35 2.38 17.90
N LEU A 693 4.74 3.53 18.18
CA LEU A 693 3.29 3.69 18.34
C LEU A 693 2.65 4.42 17.15
N HIS A 694 3.44 4.74 16.13
CA HIS A 694 3.09 5.49 14.92
C HIS A 694 2.63 6.94 15.17
N ASN A 695 1.54 7.15 15.88
CA ASN A 695 0.96 8.44 16.19
C ASN A 695 0.08 8.37 17.44
N TYR A 696 -0.33 9.53 17.94
CA TYR A 696 -1.16 9.62 19.14
C TYR A 696 -2.54 9.00 18.99
N GLN A 697 -3.10 8.97 17.78
CA GLN A 697 -4.41 8.39 17.55
C GLN A 697 -4.39 6.87 17.69
N GLU A 698 -3.29 6.21 17.32
CA GLU A 698 -3.13 4.76 17.55
C GLU A 698 -3.08 4.42 19.04
N ILE A 699 -2.44 5.26 19.86
CA ILE A 699 -2.45 5.12 21.33
C ILE A 699 -3.90 5.18 21.84
N ILE A 700 -4.68 6.14 21.37
CA ILE A 700 -6.09 6.32 21.77
C ILE A 700 -6.95 5.15 21.25
N ARG A 701 -6.80 4.77 19.97
CA ARG A 701 -7.58 3.71 19.31
C ARG A 701 -7.39 2.35 19.98
N LYS A 702 -6.15 2.02 20.36
CA LYS A 702 -5.80 0.77 21.04
C LYS A 702 -5.91 0.87 22.57
N ASP A 703 -6.32 2.04 23.11
CA ASP A 703 -6.33 2.38 24.54
C ASP A 703 -5.03 1.97 25.25
N ILE A 704 -3.87 2.31 24.67
CA ILE A 704 -2.55 1.96 25.21
C ILE A 704 -2.22 2.86 26.40
N ARG A 705 -1.83 2.26 27.52
CA ARG A 705 -1.50 2.96 28.77
C ARG A 705 -0.12 2.54 29.27
N ILE A 706 0.59 3.47 29.91
CA ILE A 706 1.83 3.14 30.61
C ILE A 706 1.52 2.07 31.66
N ASN A 707 2.41 1.09 31.81
CA ASN A 707 2.29 -0.14 32.61
C ASN A 707 1.39 -1.25 32.04
N ASP A 708 0.75 -1.07 30.89
CA ASP A 708 0.02 -2.16 30.23
C ASP A 708 0.96 -3.28 29.78
N TYR A 709 0.44 -4.51 29.73
CA TYR A 709 1.05 -5.58 28.94
C TYR A 709 0.59 -5.48 27.50
N VAL A 710 1.53 -5.48 26.56
CA VAL A 710 1.28 -5.27 25.13
C VAL A 710 1.75 -6.46 24.32
N PHE A 711 0.97 -6.82 23.32
CA PHE A 711 1.37 -7.78 22.30
C PHE A 711 2.24 -7.09 21.26
N LEU A 712 3.41 -7.67 21.06
CA LEU A 712 4.39 -7.25 20.09
C LEU A 712 4.39 -8.25 18.96
N GLN A 713 4.23 -7.74 17.75
CA GLN A 713 4.47 -8.54 16.57
C GLN A 713 5.84 -8.20 16.03
N ARG A 714 6.64 -9.23 15.79
CA ARG A 714 7.93 -9.08 15.12
C ARG A 714 7.90 -9.91 13.84
N ALA A 715 8.01 -9.24 12.70
CA ALA A 715 7.81 -9.83 11.40
C ALA A 715 9.11 -9.90 10.59
N GLY A 716 10.10 -10.66 11.08
CA GLY A 716 11.47 -10.56 10.59
C GLY A 716 12.25 -9.52 11.41
N ASP A 717 13.06 -8.69 10.76
CA ASP A 717 14.29 -8.23 11.41
C ASP A 717 14.30 -6.88 12.16
N VAL A 718 13.19 -6.44 12.76
CA VAL A 718 12.99 -4.99 13.02
C VAL A 718 12.31 -4.54 14.31
N ILE A 719 12.40 -3.21 14.55
CA ILE A 719 11.55 -2.36 15.43
C ILE A 719 10.12 -2.89 15.54
N PRO A 720 9.82 -3.62 16.60
CA PRO A 720 8.53 -4.25 16.77
C PRO A 720 7.42 -3.23 16.91
N GLN A 721 6.22 -3.61 16.48
CA GLN A 721 5.02 -2.83 16.67
C GLN A 721 4.14 -3.43 17.76
N ILE A 722 3.46 -2.55 18.50
CA ILE A 722 2.41 -2.97 19.44
C ILE A 722 1.13 -3.22 18.64
N THR A 723 0.68 -4.46 18.59
CA THR A 723 -0.54 -4.85 17.88
C THR A 723 -1.78 -4.61 18.71
N ALA A 724 -1.73 -4.99 19.99
CA ALA A 724 -2.84 -4.88 20.91
C ALA A 724 -2.36 -4.77 22.36
N VAL A 725 -3.26 -4.33 23.23
CA VAL A 725 -3.07 -4.39 24.68
C VAL A 725 -3.72 -5.67 25.22
N ASP A 726 -3.04 -6.35 26.14
CA ASP A 726 -3.66 -7.39 26.95
C ASP A 726 -4.47 -6.76 28.08
N VAL A 727 -5.74 -6.50 27.79
CA VAL A 727 -6.68 -5.87 28.73
C VAL A 727 -6.90 -6.74 29.98
N THR A 728 -6.71 -8.06 29.89
CA THR A 728 -6.93 -8.98 31.03
C THR A 728 -5.88 -8.80 32.13
N ARG A 729 -4.70 -8.29 31.78
CA ARG A 729 -3.58 -8.02 32.69
C ARG A 729 -3.46 -6.55 33.10
N ARG A 730 -4.41 -5.72 32.68
CA ARG A 730 -4.40 -4.28 32.98
C ARG A 730 -4.53 -4.05 34.49
N SER A 731 -3.51 -3.46 35.08
CA SER A 731 -3.51 -3.11 36.50
C SER A 731 -4.22 -1.77 36.73
N SER A 732 -4.64 -1.52 37.97
CA SER A 732 -5.12 -0.20 38.41
C SER A 732 -4.06 0.89 38.36
N GLU A 733 -2.78 0.54 38.25
CA GLU A 733 -1.65 1.46 38.11
C GLU A 733 -1.40 1.89 36.65
N SER A 734 -2.21 1.41 35.70
CA SER A 734 -2.05 1.71 34.28
C SER A 734 -2.51 3.14 33.97
N GLN A 735 -1.60 3.96 33.42
CA GLN A 735 -1.82 5.40 33.24
C GLN A 735 -2.13 5.76 31.79
N LYS A 736 -3.25 6.45 31.57
CA LYS A 736 -3.56 7.04 30.26
C LYS A 736 -2.57 8.15 29.93
N ILE A 737 -2.21 8.23 28.66
CA ILE A 737 -1.43 9.34 28.12
C ILE A 737 -2.38 10.32 27.43
N ASP A 738 -2.32 11.56 27.88
CA ASP A 738 -3.04 12.66 27.23
C ASP A 738 -2.27 13.17 26.00
N MET A 739 -3.02 13.78 25.08
CA MET A 739 -2.46 14.44 23.92
C MET A 739 -1.58 15.64 24.36
N PRO A 740 -0.34 15.77 23.86
CA PRO A 740 0.59 16.80 24.28
C PRO A 740 0.11 18.14 23.74
N LYS A 741 0.10 19.16 24.61
CA LYS A 741 -0.27 20.53 24.23
C LYS A 741 0.94 21.38 23.84
N LEU A 742 2.11 21.03 24.37
CA LEU A 742 3.36 21.78 24.19
C LEU A 742 4.45 20.86 23.60
N CYS A 743 5.29 21.44 22.76
CA CYS A 743 6.42 20.76 22.14
C CYS A 743 7.44 20.36 23.22
N PRO A 744 7.85 19.08 23.30
CA PRO A 744 8.82 18.64 24.31
C PRO A 744 10.23 19.20 24.07
N SER A 745 10.52 19.71 22.87
CA SER A 745 11.83 20.30 22.55
C SER A 745 11.89 21.80 22.82
N CYS A 746 10.90 22.58 22.38
CA CYS A 746 10.97 24.05 22.42
C CYS A 746 9.84 24.71 23.23
N GLY A 747 8.94 23.94 23.83
CA GLY A 747 7.84 24.45 24.65
C GLY A 747 6.75 25.21 23.88
N SER A 748 6.83 25.33 22.55
CA SER A 748 5.81 26.00 21.74
C SER A 748 4.48 25.25 21.78
N GLN A 749 3.36 25.95 21.50
CA GLN A 749 2.10 25.26 21.28
C GLN A 749 2.19 24.30 20.09
N LEU A 750 1.51 23.17 20.21
CA LEU A 750 1.41 22.15 19.18
C LEU A 750 0.14 22.33 18.39
N HIS A 751 0.24 22.19 17.07
CA HIS A 751 -0.89 22.20 16.17
C HIS A 751 -1.29 20.76 15.83
N TYR A 752 -2.57 20.43 16.04
CA TYR A 752 -3.15 19.15 15.64
C TYR A 752 -3.91 19.32 14.33
N ASN A 753 -3.44 18.65 13.29
CA ASN A 753 -4.15 18.62 12.01
C ASN A 753 -5.15 17.45 12.01
N GLN A 754 -6.45 17.78 12.00
CA GLN A 754 -7.55 16.80 12.08
C GLN A 754 -7.68 15.91 10.84
N GLU A 755 -7.18 16.33 9.68
CA GLU A 755 -7.23 15.57 8.42
C GLU A 755 -6.10 14.53 8.37
N THR A 756 -4.90 14.93 8.75
CA THR A 756 -3.71 14.05 8.72
C THR A 756 -3.46 13.29 10.02
N ILE A 757 -4.18 13.63 11.10
CA ILE A 757 -4.06 12.99 12.43
C ILE A 757 -2.63 13.12 13.00
N ILE A 758 -1.96 14.22 12.64
CA ILE A 758 -0.58 14.50 13.03
C ILE A 758 -0.55 15.70 13.98
N ILE A 759 0.22 15.56 15.05
CA ILE A 759 0.58 16.65 15.97
C ILE A 759 1.93 17.22 15.54
N ARG A 760 2.03 18.55 15.42
CA ARG A 760 3.23 19.22 14.94
C ARG A 760 3.63 20.42 15.81
N CYS A 761 4.94 20.63 15.93
CA CYS A 761 5.54 21.87 16.37
C CYS A 761 5.76 22.80 15.18
N ASP A 762 5.09 23.94 15.16
CA ASP A 762 5.20 24.91 14.04
C ASP A 762 6.29 25.97 14.29
N ASN A 763 7.11 25.80 15.34
CA ASN A 763 8.15 26.76 15.71
C ASN A 763 9.39 26.71 14.80
N GLY A 764 9.38 25.88 13.74
CA GLY A 764 10.36 25.85 12.66
C GLY A 764 11.83 25.91 13.13
N LEU A 765 12.58 26.89 12.61
CA LEU A 765 13.99 27.14 12.95
C LEU A 765 14.23 27.43 14.44
N ASN A 766 13.23 27.97 15.14
CA ASN A 766 13.31 28.26 16.57
C ASN A 766 13.06 27.00 17.43
N CYS A 767 12.77 25.85 16.82
CA CYS A 767 12.70 24.57 17.51
C CYS A 767 14.06 23.85 17.43
N PRO A 768 14.77 23.64 18.56
CA PRO A 768 16.09 22.99 18.55
C PRO A 768 16.08 21.61 17.88
N ALA A 769 15.04 20.80 18.12
CA ALA A 769 14.91 19.48 17.49
C ALA A 769 14.73 19.55 15.97
N GLN A 770 13.98 20.54 15.45
CA GLN A 770 13.81 20.72 14.01
C GLN A 770 15.09 21.23 13.37
N ASN A 771 15.81 22.14 14.02
CA ASN A 771 17.10 22.64 13.52
C ASN A 771 18.16 21.54 13.48
N TYR A 772 18.25 20.73 14.54
CA TYR A 772 19.13 19.56 14.59
C TYR A 772 18.86 18.59 13.42
N GLU A 773 17.60 18.21 13.21
CA GLU A 773 17.23 17.29 12.14
C GLU A 773 17.40 17.93 10.74
N ARG A 774 17.23 19.25 10.60
CA ARG A 774 17.52 20.00 9.36
C ARG A 774 18.99 19.93 8.99
N ILE A 775 19.90 20.13 9.96
CA ILE A 775 21.34 20.04 9.75
C ILE A 775 21.75 18.60 9.44
N CYS A 776 21.17 17.61 10.12
CA CYS A 776 21.36 16.19 9.81
C CYS A 776 20.93 15.86 8.37
N HIS A 777 19.78 16.36 7.93
CA HIS A 777 19.30 16.19 6.55
C HIS A 777 20.23 16.85 5.54
N PHE A 778 20.68 18.07 5.82
CA PHE A 778 21.59 18.82 4.95
C PHE A 778 22.92 18.08 4.73
N ALA A 779 23.49 17.51 5.80
CA ALA A 779 24.74 16.74 5.74
C ALA A 779 24.57 15.31 5.15
N SER A 780 23.34 14.84 4.97
CA SER A 780 23.06 13.44 4.62
C SER A 780 23.60 13.00 3.24
N LYS A 781 23.73 11.69 3.07
CA LYS A 781 24.29 11.04 1.87
C LYS A 781 23.61 11.40 0.54
N ASN A 782 22.31 11.72 0.56
CA ASN A 782 21.59 12.09 -0.67
C ASN A 782 21.54 13.62 -0.87
N ALA A 783 22.00 14.40 0.12
CA ALA A 783 22.07 15.86 0.12
C ALA A 783 23.49 16.36 -0.19
N LEU A 784 24.26 16.85 0.78
CA LEU A 784 25.63 17.33 0.52
C LEU A 784 26.71 16.25 0.68
N ASP A 785 26.36 15.07 1.21
CA ASP A 785 27.31 13.96 1.42
C ASP A 785 28.51 14.32 2.31
N ILE A 786 28.25 14.96 3.46
CA ILE A 786 29.32 15.37 4.37
C ILE A 786 29.69 14.20 5.27
N ASP A 787 30.49 13.29 4.72
CA ASP A 787 31.03 12.15 5.45
C ASP A 787 31.75 12.59 6.73
N SER A 788 31.60 11.80 7.80
CA SER A 788 32.09 12.09 9.16
C SER A 788 31.32 13.15 9.95
N LEU A 789 30.28 13.78 9.39
CA LEU A 789 29.36 14.67 10.09
C LEU A 789 28.06 13.92 10.48
N GLY A 790 28.17 12.95 11.38
CA GLY A 790 27.04 12.14 11.85
C GLY A 790 26.19 12.83 12.93
N LYS A 791 25.06 12.20 13.30
CA LYS A 791 24.11 12.68 14.31
C LYS A 791 24.77 13.16 15.61
N LYS A 792 25.66 12.34 16.20
CA LYS A 792 26.39 12.67 17.44
C LYS A 792 27.33 13.86 17.28
N GLN A 793 27.97 14.00 16.11
CA GLN A 793 28.87 15.12 15.82
C GLN A 793 28.08 16.42 15.65
N ILE A 794 26.94 16.37 14.95
CA ILE A 794 26.05 17.52 14.78
C ILE A 794 25.47 17.95 16.12
N GLU A 795 25.01 17.01 16.94
CA GLU A 795 24.52 17.24 18.30
C GLU A 795 25.61 17.95 19.14
N PHE A 796 26.83 17.42 19.15
CA PHE A 796 27.96 18.03 19.84
C PHE A 796 28.26 19.46 19.36
N LEU A 797 28.30 19.69 18.04
CA LEU A 797 28.63 21.00 17.48
C LEU A 797 27.55 22.04 17.80
N LEU A 798 26.28 21.64 17.82
CA LEU A 798 25.16 22.49 18.23
C LEU A 798 25.19 22.78 19.74
N GLU A 799 25.43 21.77 20.58
CA GLU A 799 25.54 21.93 22.04
C GLU A 799 26.68 22.86 22.44
N LYS A 800 27.77 22.88 21.67
CA LYS A 800 28.91 23.79 21.87
C LYS A 800 28.77 25.13 21.14
N SER A 801 27.64 25.36 20.47
CA SER A 801 27.39 26.57 19.66
C SER A 801 28.50 26.83 18.64
N LEU A 802 29.11 25.76 18.11
CA LEU A 802 30.13 25.82 17.07
C LEU A 802 29.49 25.92 15.67
N ILE A 803 28.24 25.48 15.55
CA ILE A 803 27.35 25.71 14.42
C ILE A 803 25.96 26.05 14.96
N GLU A 804 25.21 26.87 14.23
CA GLU A 804 23.81 27.17 14.50
C GLU A 804 22.93 26.84 13.30
N ASN A 805 23.47 26.94 12.09
CA ASN A 805 22.75 26.68 10.84
C ASN A 805 23.66 25.95 9.81
N PRO A 806 23.11 25.47 8.68
CA PRO A 806 23.89 24.73 7.69
C PRO A 806 25.06 25.49 7.06
N VAL A 807 25.03 26.83 7.03
CA VAL A 807 26.10 27.64 6.46
C VAL A 807 27.37 27.56 7.32
N ASP A 808 27.21 27.50 8.64
CA ASP A 808 28.31 27.51 9.61
C ASP A 808 29.24 26.30 9.46
N ILE A 809 28.72 25.19 8.93
CA ILE A 809 29.49 23.98 8.61
C ILE A 809 30.70 24.34 7.74
N PHE A 810 30.53 25.19 6.74
CA PHE A 810 31.59 25.57 5.81
C PHE A 810 32.59 26.58 6.39
N TYR A 811 32.28 27.17 7.55
CA TYR A 811 33.18 28.05 8.29
C TYR A 811 33.89 27.35 9.44
N LEU A 812 33.57 26.08 9.74
CA LEU A 812 34.17 25.32 10.83
C LEU A 812 35.70 25.31 10.81
N GLN A 813 36.33 25.20 9.63
CA GLN A 813 37.79 25.25 9.52
C GLN A 813 38.36 26.58 10.05
N ASN A 814 37.87 27.69 9.51
CA ASN A 814 38.32 29.03 9.88
C ASN A 814 38.02 29.34 11.36
N ASN A 815 36.86 28.90 11.85
CA ASN A 815 36.46 29.07 13.24
C ASN A 815 37.34 28.22 14.17
N ASN A 816 37.67 26.99 13.78
CA ASN A 816 38.58 26.13 14.52
C ASN A 816 40.00 26.72 14.57
N GLU A 817 40.50 27.26 13.46
CA GLU A 817 41.81 27.92 13.36
C GLU A 817 41.90 29.18 14.24
N LYS A 818 40.80 29.92 14.39
CA LYS A 818 40.71 31.11 15.26
C LYS A 818 40.42 30.79 16.72
N SER A 819 39.84 29.63 17.02
CA SER A 819 39.48 29.22 18.38
C SER A 819 40.73 29.00 19.25
N LEU A 820 40.63 29.43 20.52
CA LEU A 820 41.63 29.15 21.56
C LEU A 820 41.66 27.65 21.91
N VAL A 821 40.52 26.97 21.81
CA VAL A 821 40.40 25.52 22.02
C VAL A 821 40.08 24.87 20.68
N LYS A 822 41.03 24.10 20.15
CA LYS A 822 40.86 23.38 18.90
C LYS A 822 39.90 22.19 19.06
N LEU A 823 39.11 21.91 18.04
CA LEU A 823 38.14 20.81 17.99
C LEU A 823 38.83 19.47 18.24
N GLU A 824 40.04 19.26 17.72
CA GLU A 824 40.83 18.05 17.95
C GLU A 824 41.26 17.84 19.41
N ASN A 825 41.17 18.87 20.24
CA ASN A 825 41.48 18.83 21.67
C ASN A 825 40.22 18.69 22.54
N MET A 826 39.03 18.60 21.94
CA MET A 826 37.77 18.41 22.67
C MET A 826 37.45 16.91 22.86
N VAL A 827 36.83 16.57 23.99
CA VAL A 827 36.44 15.19 24.32
C VAL A 827 35.48 14.64 23.26
N GLY A 828 35.80 13.47 22.69
CA GLY A 828 35.03 12.83 21.61
C GLY A 828 35.57 13.10 20.20
N TRP A 829 36.56 14.00 20.07
CA TRP A 829 37.23 14.29 18.81
C TRP A 829 38.69 13.85 18.85
N GLY A 830 39.23 13.51 17.68
CA GLY A 830 40.64 13.22 17.50
C GLY A 830 41.16 13.90 16.24
N ARG A 831 42.46 14.22 16.21
CA ARG A 831 43.10 14.96 15.11
C ARG A 831 42.75 14.43 13.71
N LYS A 832 42.88 13.12 13.49
CA LYS A 832 42.55 12.48 12.21
C LYS A 832 41.05 12.56 11.86
N SER A 833 40.17 12.53 12.87
CA SER A 833 38.72 12.68 12.66
C SER A 833 38.36 14.11 12.24
N VAL A 834 39.03 15.11 12.82
CA VAL A 834 38.85 16.52 12.44
C VAL A 834 39.40 16.76 11.04
N GLU A 835 40.61 16.29 10.74
CA GLU A 835 41.21 16.37 9.40
C GLU A 835 40.29 15.75 8.33
N ASN A 836 39.74 14.55 8.58
CA ASN A 836 38.79 13.91 7.68
C ASN A 836 37.50 14.73 7.49
N LEU A 837 36.93 15.25 8.58
CA LEU A 837 35.73 16.09 8.52
C LEU A 837 35.97 17.34 7.65
N LEU A 838 37.09 18.04 7.85
CA LEU A 838 37.40 19.26 7.09
C LEU A 838 37.59 18.96 5.60
N VAL A 839 38.28 17.86 5.26
CA VAL A 839 38.43 17.40 3.88
C VAL A 839 37.07 17.09 3.24
N ASN A 840 36.16 16.46 3.97
CA ASN A 840 34.84 16.10 3.45
C ASN A 840 33.92 17.32 3.32
N ILE A 841 34.01 18.31 4.22
CA ILE A 841 33.33 19.61 4.08
C ILE A 841 33.80 20.32 2.80
N GLU A 842 35.10 20.29 2.49
CA GLU A 842 35.63 20.92 1.27
C GLU A 842 35.12 20.21 0.01
N LYS A 843 35.12 18.87 0.00
CA LYS A 843 34.55 18.08 -1.12
C LYS A 843 33.08 18.40 -1.36
N ALA A 844 32.31 18.53 -0.28
CA ALA A 844 30.88 18.82 -0.33
C ALA A 844 30.54 20.21 -0.91
N LYS A 845 31.53 21.11 -1.08
CA LYS A 845 31.28 22.40 -1.75
C LYS A 845 30.89 22.25 -3.21
N THR A 846 31.26 21.17 -3.89
CA THR A 846 30.83 20.91 -5.26
C THR A 846 29.62 19.96 -5.25
N VAL A 847 28.48 20.42 -5.74
CA VAL A 847 27.21 19.68 -5.63
C VAL A 847 26.36 19.83 -6.89
N SER A 848 25.71 18.77 -7.34
CA SER A 848 24.75 18.83 -8.45
C SER A 848 23.45 19.55 -8.04
N LEU A 849 22.81 20.29 -8.95
CA LEU A 849 21.59 21.06 -8.68
C LEU A 849 20.48 20.26 -7.97
N ASN A 850 20.21 19.01 -8.37
CA ASN A 850 19.19 18.18 -7.73
C ASN A 850 19.49 17.86 -6.26
N ARG A 851 20.76 17.71 -5.91
CA ARG A 851 21.19 17.45 -4.52
C ARG A 851 21.14 18.72 -3.68
N PHE A 852 21.48 19.87 -4.28
CA PHE A 852 21.31 21.17 -3.65
C PHE A 852 19.83 21.45 -3.34
N ILE A 853 18.92 21.28 -4.30
CA ILE A 853 17.47 21.48 -4.06
C ILE A 853 16.96 20.54 -2.96
N TYR A 854 17.40 19.28 -2.96
CA TYR A 854 17.03 18.31 -1.94
C TYR A 854 17.56 18.69 -0.54
N SER A 855 18.76 19.24 -0.44
CA SER A 855 19.38 19.60 0.84
C SER A 855 18.70 20.76 1.55
N LEU A 856 17.98 21.62 0.82
CA LEU A 856 17.19 22.72 1.40
C LEU A 856 16.10 22.23 2.37
N GLY A 857 15.67 20.97 2.25
CA GLY A 857 14.70 20.37 3.17
C GLY A 857 13.30 20.96 3.03
N ILE A 858 12.95 21.45 1.83
CA ILE A 858 11.62 22.02 1.54
C ILE A 858 10.56 20.93 1.73
N ARG A 859 9.46 21.28 2.40
CA ARG A 859 8.40 20.33 2.71
C ARG A 859 7.82 19.70 1.44
N HIS A 860 7.57 18.39 1.50
CA HIS A 860 7.14 17.53 0.39
C HIS A 860 8.08 17.47 -0.85
N ILE A 861 9.25 18.12 -0.82
CA ILE A 861 10.28 17.97 -1.86
C ILE A 861 11.25 16.85 -1.45
N GLY A 862 10.98 15.66 -1.98
CA GLY A 862 11.91 14.51 -1.92
C GLY A 862 12.95 14.54 -3.06
N GLU A 863 13.87 13.58 -3.07
CA GLU A 863 14.97 13.51 -4.04
C GLU A 863 14.49 13.51 -5.49
N GLN A 864 13.39 12.81 -5.78
CA GLN A 864 12.82 12.74 -7.13
C GLN A 864 12.19 14.05 -7.58
N THR A 865 11.49 14.74 -6.69
CA THR A 865 10.96 16.09 -6.96
C THR A 865 12.11 17.07 -7.16
N ALA A 866 13.18 16.95 -6.38
CA ALA A 866 14.38 17.77 -6.56
C ALA A 866 15.09 17.49 -7.90
N LYS A 867 15.15 16.23 -8.35
CA LYS A 867 15.61 15.84 -9.70
C LYS A 867 14.72 16.39 -10.81
N LEU A 868 13.40 16.40 -10.61
CA LEU A 868 12.44 16.95 -11.55
C LEU A 868 12.62 18.47 -11.69
N LEU A 869 12.70 19.19 -10.57
CA LEU A 869 12.98 20.63 -10.55
C LEU A 869 14.34 20.95 -11.18
N ALA A 870 15.38 20.18 -10.85
CA ALA A 870 16.70 20.35 -11.46
C ALA A 870 16.69 20.11 -12.98
N ARG A 871 15.89 19.16 -13.45
CA ARG A 871 15.71 18.91 -14.90
C ARG A 871 14.99 20.05 -15.59
N GLU A 872 13.97 20.61 -14.95
CA GLU A 872 13.16 21.69 -15.51
C GLU A 872 13.97 23.00 -15.62
N PHE A 873 14.74 23.33 -14.59
CA PHE A 873 15.47 24.60 -14.54
C PHE A 873 16.92 24.51 -14.99
N GLN A 874 17.49 23.30 -15.03
CA GLN A 874 18.84 22.92 -15.49
C GLN A 874 19.99 23.47 -14.65
N ASN A 875 19.93 24.75 -14.25
CA ASN A 875 20.95 25.44 -13.49
C ASN A 875 20.35 26.24 -12.31
N TYR A 876 21.23 26.64 -11.38
CA TYR A 876 20.86 27.35 -10.15
C TYR A 876 20.17 28.70 -10.40
N SER A 877 20.68 29.50 -11.34
CA SER A 877 20.16 30.85 -11.61
C SER A 877 18.70 30.81 -12.10
N ASN A 878 18.40 29.89 -13.02
CA ASN A 878 17.04 29.68 -13.51
C ASN A 878 16.09 29.21 -12.40
N PHE A 879 16.57 28.30 -11.54
CA PHE A 879 15.79 27.79 -10.42
C PHE A 879 15.41 28.93 -9.45
N ILE A 880 16.38 29.73 -9.00
CA ILE A 880 16.09 30.83 -8.06
C ILE A 880 15.20 31.91 -8.69
N ALA A 881 15.47 32.31 -9.94
CA ALA A 881 14.63 33.29 -10.62
C ALA A 881 13.16 32.83 -10.74
N ALA A 882 12.95 31.53 -10.97
CA ALA A 882 11.62 30.94 -10.97
C ALA A 882 10.95 30.99 -9.59
N MET A 883 11.68 30.65 -8.51
CA MET A 883 11.13 30.70 -7.14
C MET A 883 10.80 32.14 -6.70
N GLU A 884 11.64 33.12 -7.06
CA GLU A 884 11.38 34.53 -6.80
C GLU A 884 10.17 35.06 -7.59
N SER A 885 9.97 34.60 -8.82
CA SER A 885 8.80 34.95 -9.63
C SER A 885 7.53 34.31 -9.07
N LEU A 886 7.63 33.07 -8.56
CA LEU A 886 6.54 32.37 -7.89
C LEU A 886 6.08 33.12 -6.63
N LEU A 887 7.02 33.59 -5.81
CA LEU A 887 6.74 34.45 -4.64
C LEU A 887 6.03 35.76 -5.01
N LYS A 888 6.34 36.33 -6.18
CA LYS A 888 5.69 37.56 -6.69
C LYS A 888 4.30 37.30 -7.29
N GLY A 889 3.81 36.06 -7.24
CA GLY A 889 2.49 35.67 -7.72
C GLY A 889 2.40 35.50 -9.24
N ASP A 890 3.52 35.24 -9.93
CA ASP A 890 3.53 34.99 -11.36
C ASP A 890 2.76 33.70 -11.71
N GLN A 891 1.63 33.87 -12.41
CA GLN A 891 0.75 32.77 -12.79
C GLN A 891 1.37 31.82 -13.82
N GLN A 892 2.31 32.31 -14.66
CA GLN A 892 2.95 31.47 -15.68
C GLN A 892 3.91 30.47 -15.04
N ILE A 893 4.72 30.92 -14.07
CA ILE A 893 5.62 30.02 -13.36
C ILE A 893 4.86 29.07 -12.43
N TYR A 894 3.77 29.55 -11.81
CA TYR A 894 2.87 28.71 -11.03
C TYR A 894 2.30 27.56 -11.88
N GLN A 895 1.72 27.88 -13.05
CA GLN A 895 1.16 26.87 -13.94
C GLN A 895 2.24 25.93 -14.48
N ARG A 896 3.38 26.47 -14.91
CA ARG A 896 4.52 25.67 -15.41
C ARG A 896 5.01 24.65 -14.40
N LEU A 897 5.09 25.03 -13.12
CA LEU A 897 5.44 24.09 -12.05
C LEU A 897 4.30 23.11 -11.74
N ASN A 898 3.04 23.55 -11.78
CA ASN A 898 1.87 22.68 -11.54
C ASN A 898 1.70 21.60 -12.62
N ASP A 899 2.11 21.89 -13.86
CA ASP A 899 2.06 20.98 -14.99
C ASP A 899 3.12 19.86 -14.92
N LEU A 900 4.14 20.00 -14.06
CA LEU A 900 5.14 18.96 -13.87
C LEU A 900 4.55 17.76 -13.12
N GLU A 901 4.59 16.58 -13.75
CA GLU A 901 4.08 15.33 -13.20
C GLU A 901 4.80 14.99 -11.87
N GLY A 902 4.14 15.31 -10.76
CA GLY A 902 4.69 15.11 -9.41
C GLY A 902 4.64 16.35 -8.53
N ILE A 903 4.44 17.54 -9.09
CA ILE A 903 4.17 18.79 -8.36
C ILE A 903 2.66 19.08 -8.43
N GLY A 904 2.11 19.68 -7.38
CA GLY A 904 0.70 20.03 -7.27
C GLY A 904 0.54 21.18 -6.28
N ASP A 905 -0.66 21.78 -6.20
CA ASP A 905 -0.92 23.01 -5.42
C ASP A 905 -0.35 22.97 -3.99
N LYS A 906 -0.44 21.83 -3.29
CA LYS A 906 0.13 21.64 -1.94
C LYS A 906 1.65 21.84 -1.92
N ILE A 907 2.38 21.23 -2.86
CA ILE A 907 3.85 21.37 -2.97
C ILE A 907 4.22 22.81 -3.36
N LEU A 908 3.42 23.44 -4.22
CA LEU A 908 3.63 24.85 -4.59
C LEU A 908 3.47 25.77 -3.39
N LEU A 909 2.46 25.55 -2.55
CA LEU A 909 2.30 26.27 -1.29
C LEU A 909 3.49 26.04 -0.37
N ASP A 910 3.98 24.81 -0.21
CA ASP A 910 5.16 24.56 0.62
C ASP A 910 6.46 25.19 0.08
N ILE A 911 6.60 25.31 -1.25
CA ILE A 911 7.69 26.07 -1.88
C ILE A 911 7.53 27.55 -1.55
N ILE A 912 6.33 28.11 -1.75
CA ILE A 912 6.05 29.52 -1.46
C ILE A 912 6.33 29.81 0.02
N ASP A 913 5.76 29.03 0.94
CA ASP A 913 5.95 29.17 2.38
C ASP A 913 7.43 29.07 2.77
N PHE A 914 8.19 28.17 2.15
CA PHE A 914 9.62 28.04 2.43
C PHE A 914 10.43 29.25 1.98
N PHE A 915 10.15 29.76 0.78
CA PHE A 915 10.85 30.91 0.19
C PHE A 915 10.35 32.25 0.73
N ASP A 916 9.15 32.34 1.33
CA ASP A 916 8.62 33.54 1.99
C ASP A 916 9.34 33.85 3.32
N ILE A 917 9.95 32.82 3.93
CA ILE A 917 10.78 32.97 5.14
C ILE A 917 12.12 33.62 4.78
N LYS A 918 12.33 34.84 5.27
CA LYS A 918 13.54 35.65 5.01
C LYS A 918 14.84 34.95 5.40
N GLU A 919 14.85 34.22 6.51
CA GLU A 919 16.02 33.49 7.00
C GLU A 919 16.43 32.37 6.03
N ASN A 920 15.47 31.68 5.39
CA ASN A 920 15.77 30.66 4.40
C ASN A 920 16.40 31.28 3.14
N LEU A 921 15.88 32.41 2.66
CA LEU A 921 16.45 33.13 1.53
C LEU A 921 17.90 33.57 1.83
N GLN A 922 18.16 34.09 3.03
CA GLN A 922 19.51 34.48 3.44
C GLN A 922 20.47 33.29 3.44
N ILE A 923 20.05 32.14 3.99
CA ILE A 923 20.85 30.90 3.98
C ILE A 923 21.14 30.46 2.53
N ILE A 924 20.15 30.45 1.65
CA ILE A 924 20.34 30.07 0.23
C ILE A 924 21.34 30.99 -0.46
N GLN A 925 21.22 32.31 -0.25
CA GLN A 925 22.14 33.29 -0.82
C GLN A 925 23.56 33.12 -0.29
N GLN A 926 23.74 32.85 1.01
CA GLN A 926 25.05 32.58 1.60
C GLN A 926 25.64 31.28 1.05
N LEU A 927 24.86 30.19 0.98
CA LEU A 927 25.30 28.92 0.42
C LEU A 927 25.70 29.07 -1.06
N SER A 928 24.95 29.84 -1.85
CA SER A 928 25.28 30.06 -3.28
C SER A 928 26.63 30.73 -3.52
N LYS A 929 27.14 31.48 -2.55
CA LYS A 929 28.47 32.11 -2.60
C LYS A 929 29.60 31.14 -2.23
N ILE A 930 29.27 30.07 -1.49
CA ILE A 930 30.22 29.09 -0.96
C ILE A 930 30.27 27.85 -1.85
N LEU A 931 29.13 27.41 -2.37
CA LEU A 931 28.96 26.17 -3.12
C LEU A 931 29.15 26.38 -4.62
N ASN A 932 29.82 25.43 -5.26
CA ASN A 932 29.87 25.25 -6.70
C ASN A 932 28.73 24.32 -7.14
N ILE A 933 27.59 24.91 -7.53
CA ILE A 933 26.38 24.16 -7.90
C ILE A 933 26.42 23.83 -9.40
N GLN A 934 26.54 22.54 -9.74
CA GLN A 934 26.67 22.04 -11.11
C GLN A 934 25.31 21.84 -11.80
N ASP A 935 25.29 22.08 -13.12
CA ASP A 935 24.13 21.89 -14.00
C ASP A 935 23.72 20.41 -14.15
N TYR A 936 22.47 20.18 -14.56
CA TYR A 936 21.88 18.83 -14.68
C TYR A 936 21.71 18.36 -16.15
N ASN A 937 22.39 17.27 -16.59
CA ASN A 937 22.35 16.70 -17.97
C ASN A 937 22.16 15.15 -17.98
N GLN A 938 21.38 14.57 -18.91
CA GLN A 938 21.18 13.10 -19.04
C GLN A 938 21.24 12.59 -20.52
N GLN A 939 21.87 11.44 -20.79
CA GLN A 939 21.95 10.75 -22.10
C GLN A 939 21.07 9.48 -22.14
N THR A 940 20.41 9.16 -23.27
CA THR A 940 19.68 7.89 -23.52
C THR A 940 19.89 7.36 -24.96
N THR A 941 20.02 6.04 -25.13
CA THR A 941 20.19 5.31 -26.40
C THR A 941 18.88 5.26 -27.22
N LYS A 942 18.95 5.47 -28.54
CA LYS A 942 17.77 5.62 -29.44
C LYS A 942 17.41 4.32 -30.18
N THR A 943 16.18 3.82 -30.02
CA THR A 943 15.51 2.83 -30.90
C THR A 943 14.52 3.50 -31.86
N VAL A 944 13.98 2.77 -32.84
CA VAL A 944 12.94 3.26 -33.79
C VAL A 944 11.60 3.60 -33.09
N LEU A 945 11.34 2.98 -31.95
CA LEU A 945 10.15 3.19 -31.12
C LEU A 945 10.38 4.17 -29.96
N THR A 946 11.61 4.64 -29.74
CA THR A 946 11.94 5.56 -28.64
C THR A 946 11.15 6.86 -28.77
N GLY A 947 10.35 7.16 -27.75
CA GLY A 947 9.54 8.38 -27.69
C GLY A 947 8.24 8.35 -28.50
N LYS A 948 7.94 7.25 -29.21
CA LYS A 948 6.70 7.11 -29.99
C LYS A 948 5.51 6.71 -29.13
N ILE A 949 4.32 7.20 -29.47
CA ILE A 949 3.05 6.88 -28.82
C ILE A 949 2.35 5.74 -29.55
N VAL A 950 2.17 4.59 -28.88
CA VAL A 950 1.60 3.36 -29.47
C VAL A 950 0.28 2.98 -28.80
N VAL A 951 -0.73 2.58 -29.58
CA VAL A 951 -2.04 2.12 -29.08
C VAL A 951 -2.34 0.72 -29.62
N PHE A 952 -2.72 -0.20 -28.73
CA PHE A 952 -3.21 -1.53 -29.10
C PHE A 952 -4.75 -1.57 -29.04
N THR A 953 -5.39 -2.11 -30.08
CA THR A 953 -6.84 -2.24 -30.19
C THR A 953 -7.23 -3.60 -30.80
N GLY A 954 -8.41 -4.12 -30.44
CA GLY A 954 -8.83 -5.47 -30.86
C GLY A 954 -8.16 -6.60 -30.08
N SER A 955 -8.57 -7.84 -30.36
CA SER A 955 -8.02 -9.09 -29.86
C SER A 955 -6.88 -9.57 -30.76
N LEU A 956 -5.70 -9.77 -30.18
CA LEU A 956 -4.54 -10.35 -30.86
C LEU A 956 -4.65 -11.89 -30.80
N LEU A 957 -4.38 -12.58 -31.90
CA LEU A 957 -4.51 -14.01 -32.11
C LEU A 957 -3.46 -14.81 -31.34
N THR A 958 -2.18 -14.40 -31.39
CA THR A 958 -1.05 -15.15 -30.82
C THR A 958 -0.53 -14.56 -29.51
N LEU A 959 -0.60 -13.24 -29.35
CA LEU A 959 -0.16 -12.52 -28.14
C LEU A 959 -1.34 -12.08 -27.27
N SER A 960 -1.12 -11.92 -25.96
CA SER A 960 -2.03 -11.12 -25.16
C SER A 960 -1.76 -9.62 -25.38
N ARG A 961 -2.80 -8.76 -25.27
CA ARG A 961 -2.61 -7.31 -25.33
C ARG A 961 -1.63 -6.79 -24.27
N ALA A 962 -1.57 -7.45 -23.10
CA ALA A 962 -0.64 -7.09 -22.04
C ALA A 962 0.82 -7.41 -22.42
N GLU A 963 1.03 -8.53 -23.11
CA GLU A 963 2.35 -8.95 -23.64
C GLU A 963 2.85 -7.98 -24.72
N ALA A 964 2.00 -7.61 -25.68
CA ALA A 964 2.35 -6.67 -26.74
C ALA A 964 2.69 -5.26 -26.22
N LYS A 965 1.97 -4.78 -25.19
CA LYS A 965 2.28 -3.50 -24.53
C LYS A 965 3.64 -3.53 -23.83
N SER A 966 3.93 -4.63 -23.13
CA SER A 966 5.22 -4.82 -22.44
C SER A 966 6.39 -4.81 -23.43
N GLN A 967 6.23 -5.43 -24.60
CA GLN A 967 7.24 -5.36 -25.68
C GLN A 967 7.46 -3.92 -26.16
N ALA A 968 6.39 -3.15 -26.38
CA ALA A 968 6.49 -1.76 -26.84
C ALA A 968 7.23 -0.86 -25.83
N GLU A 969 6.92 -1.00 -24.54
CA GLU A 969 7.55 -0.22 -23.46
C GLU A 969 9.04 -0.54 -23.33
N LYS A 970 9.44 -1.81 -23.46
CA LYS A 970 10.86 -2.22 -23.47
C LYS A 970 11.65 -1.57 -24.62
N LEU A 971 10.99 -1.35 -25.76
CA LEU A 971 11.58 -0.70 -26.92
C LEU A 971 11.52 0.83 -26.85
N GLY A 972 11.12 1.42 -25.72
CA GLY A 972 11.12 2.86 -25.49
C GLY A 972 9.88 3.61 -25.98
N ALA A 973 8.80 2.91 -26.35
CA ALA A 973 7.53 3.53 -26.73
C ALA A 973 6.68 3.90 -25.51
N LYS A 974 5.90 4.97 -25.65
CA LYS A 974 4.83 5.36 -24.72
C LYS A 974 3.53 4.69 -25.14
N VAL A 975 3.07 3.69 -24.39
CA VAL A 975 1.79 3.03 -24.67
C VAL A 975 0.64 3.83 -24.07
N VAL A 976 -0.38 4.17 -24.88
CA VAL A 976 -1.57 4.88 -24.41
C VAL A 976 -2.86 4.09 -24.69
N SER A 977 -3.91 4.39 -23.94
CA SER A 977 -5.17 3.64 -23.99
C SER A 977 -6.16 4.18 -25.02
N SER A 978 -5.98 5.42 -25.48
CA SER A 978 -6.88 6.12 -26.40
C SER A 978 -6.10 6.65 -27.61
N VAL A 979 -6.78 6.71 -28.75
CA VAL A 979 -6.20 7.30 -29.96
C VAL A 979 -6.44 8.81 -29.94
N SER A 980 -5.37 9.58 -30.11
CA SER A 980 -5.32 11.04 -30.16
C SER A 980 -4.54 11.51 -31.41
N PRO A 981 -4.61 12.80 -31.80
CA PRO A 981 -3.78 13.33 -32.88
C PRO A 981 -2.27 13.18 -32.66
N THR A 982 -1.83 12.98 -31.42
CA THR A 982 -0.42 12.75 -31.06
C THR A 982 -0.03 11.26 -31.08
N THR A 983 -0.93 10.35 -31.46
CA THR A 983 -0.62 8.92 -31.52
C THR A 983 0.17 8.61 -32.79
N ASP A 984 1.32 7.94 -32.65
CA ASP A 984 2.23 7.62 -33.76
C ASP A 984 1.89 6.29 -34.46
N LEU A 985 1.41 5.30 -33.71
CA LEU A 985 1.16 3.95 -34.24
C LEU A 985 -0.02 3.27 -33.53
N VAL A 986 -0.86 2.61 -34.31
CA VAL A 986 -1.96 1.78 -33.81
C VAL A 986 -1.76 0.33 -34.28
N VAL A 987 -1.71 -0.61 -33.34
CA VAL A 987 -1.67 -2.05 -33.62
C VAL A 987 -3.08 -2.60 -33.44
N ALA A 988 -3.66 -3.15 -34.52
CA ALA A 988 -5.05 -3.57 -34.57
C ALA A 988 -5.18 -5.10 -34.76
N GLY A 989 -5.83 -5.76 -33.81
CA GLY A 989 -6.28 -7.15 -33.90
C GLY A 989 -7.73 -7.30 -34.35
N SER A 990 -8.30 -8.51 -34.24
CA SER A 990 -9.72 -8.77 -34.52
C SER A 990 -10.63 -7.95 -33.60
N ASP A 991 -11.81 -7.54 -34.07
CA ASP A 991 -12.76 -6.69 -33.30
C ASP A 991 -12.21 -5.32 -32.84
N ALA A 992 -11.24 -4.77 -33.57
CA ALA A 992 -10.78 -3.41 -33.34
C ALA A 992 -11.88 -2.39 -33.70
N GLY A 993 -12.74 -2.06 -32.72
CA GLY A 993 -13.91 -1.20 -32.90
C GLY A 993 -13.60 0.31 -33.02
N SER A 994 -14.07 1.10 -32.06
CA SER A 994 -14.05 2.57 -32.12
C SER A 994 -12.66 3.20 -32.27
N LYS A 995 -11.61 2.57 -31.75
CA LYS A 995 -10.22 3.07 -31.82
C LYS A 995 -9.61 2.93 -33.20
N LEU A 996 -9.89 1.84 -33.92
CA LEU A 996 -9.46 1.67 -35.30
C LEU A 996 -10.13 2.70 -36.21
N LYS A 997 -11.43 2.93 -35.99
CA LYS A 997 -12.19 3.96 -36.71
C LYS A 997 -11.59 5.34 -36.48
N LYS A 998 -11.32 5.70 -35.22
CA LYS A 998 -10.70 6.98 -34.85
C LYS A 998 -9.26 7.13 -35.41
N ALA A 999 -8.49 6.05 -35.46
CA ALA A 999 -7.16 6.06 -36.06
C ALA A 999 -7.20 6.32 -37.57
N LYS A 1000 -8.18 5.73 -38.27
CA LYS A 1000 -8.42 5.99 -39.70
C LYS A 1000 -8.85 7.43 -39.95
N GLU A 1001 -9.74 7.97 -39.11
CA GLU A 1001 -10.21 9.37 -39.20
C GLU A 1001 -9.07 10.38 -38.99
N LEU A 1002 -8.13 10.08 -38.11
CA LEU A 1002 -6.98 10.94 -37.78
C LEU A 1002 -5.74 10.68 -38.67
N GLY A 1003 -5.81 9.76 -39.63
CA GLY A 1003 -4.69 9.45 -40.53
C GLY A 1003 -3.48 8.80 -39.86
N ILE A 1004 -3.68 8.11 -38.74
CA ILE A 1004 -2.60 7.51 -37.94
C ILE A 1004 -2.16 6.18 -38.55
N LYS A 1005 -0.85 5.87 -38.49
CA LYS A 1005 -0.30 4.61 -39.00
C LYS A 1005 -0.91 3.42 -38.26
N ILE A 1006 -1.50 2.48 -39.01
CA ILE A 1006 -2.12 1.26 -38.47
C ILE A 1006 -1.36 0.04 -38.99
N ILE A 1007 -1.03 -0.90 -38.11
CA ILE A 1007 -0.45 -2.21 -38.45
C ILE A 1007 -1.23 -3.34 -37.77
N ASP A 1008 -1.11 -4.54 -38.30
CA ASP A 1008 -1.65 -5.78 -37.73
C ASP A 1008 -0.63 -6.45 -36.80
N GLU A 1009 -1.04 -7.57 -36.18
CA GLU A 1009 -0.19 -8.33 -35.26
C GLU A 1009 1.06 -8.91 -35.92
N ASP A 1010 0.95 -9.39 -37.16
CA ASP A 1010 2.08 -9.98 -37.89
C ASP A 1010 3.17 -8.93 -38.15
N LYS A 1011 2.78 -7.72 -38.59
CA LYS A 1011 3.72 -6.60 -38.74
C LYS A 1011 4.26 -6.08 -37.42
N TRP A 1012 3.51 -6.20 -36.32
CA TRP A 1012 4.02 -5.88 -34.98
C TRP A 1012 5.15 -6.84 -34.61
N GLN A 1013 4.98 -8.15 -34.85
CA GLN A 1013 6.01 -9.15 -34.60
C GLN A 1013 7.27 -8.91 -35.44
N GLU A 1014 7.13 -8.59 -36.73
CA GLU A 1014 8.27 -8.21 -37.58
C GLU A 1014 9.02 -7.00 -37.02
N LEU A 1015 8.29 -5.98 -36.57
CA LEU A 1015 8.88 -4.74 -36.04
C LEU A 1015 9.61 -4.95 -34.71
N VAL A 1016 9.17 -5.92 -33.90
CA VAL A 1016 9.81 -6.29 -32.62
C VAL A 1016 10.98 -7.27 -32.84
N HIS A 1017 10.97 -8.09 -33.90
CA HIS A 1017 12.05 -9.04 -34.21
C HIS A 1017 13.23 -8.44 -34.99
N ILE A 1018 13.05 -7.30 -35.66
CA ILE A 1018 14.12 -6.59 -36.41
C ILE A 1018 15.01 -5.72 -35.47
N LEU A 1019 14.68 -5.62 -34.19
CA LEU A 1019 15.40 -4.87 -33.14
C LEU A 1019 16.02 -5.80 -32.11
#